data_AF-A0A6J1GF77-F1
#
_entry.id   AF-A0A6J1GF77-F1
#
_cell.length_a   1.000
_cell.length_b   1.000
_cell.length_c   1.000
_cell.angle_alpha   90.00
_cell.angle_beta   90.00
_cell.angle_gamma   90.00
#
_symmetry.space_group_name_H-M   'P 1'
#
loop_
_entity.id
_entity.type
_entity.pdbx_description
1 polymer ?
#
loop_
_entity_poly.entity_id
_entity_poly.type
_entity_poly.pdbx_seq_one_letter_code
_entity_poly.pdbx_strand_id
1 'polypeptide(L)'
;MHVNFDIPTAPPSNVRNQEIRGMENQASTRAYRPYLEQIAPESSLGQNAQATNIGMSNASARNAAVLGVASPSLSVPACLPNYRAIGQGSWGAVISYEACVRLCLHSWAQGHCTEAPYFLNDECKLLRDAFDLRQALLQPEEDLLAKLPSGLVSEKTVPKSIRSLGKIKVQVRRVKMGLEPPTSCGLSCITQSTIKLESLNARLSTVKRTLRSEWKAKRKVRVAHHLPANSTGSISHQSLAYVKAGSQYAKQVLAIIKTGAVSLCHISPTYEVVQETYSCLLRLKSSSDDEVVKMQPASGETYLFFPNSPGDDLTIEVQNSKGQHHGHATVQVAVIADNSDEKTQWWPVYREPEHELVGRVQLHTSYSTSPDENHSLKCGLVAETVAYDILLEVAMKSSHFQQRNLLLEGPWKWLLYKFATYYGISDSYTKLRYLSYVMDVATPTEDCLSLVEELLQPVIMKQNGRGSLSRQENRMLLEIKEQIEKILALVFENYKSLDESSPSGIAAVFGSANGFVASALTRSVKLYALLHDVLSSEAQLKLCRYLQAATRKRSKLLLAEVDEIISSSKEGTLMDGVILSTAYQKMKTVVRNIRNEVMTDIEIHHQNVLPSFIDLPNLSSSIYSVELCNRLRDFLMACSPPGPSPPVTELVIATADFQQDLVQWNISPVRGGVDAKELFHSYVTLWIQSKRLALLELCKQDKVQPYGARPEHSTLPFVDDMYDRLRETLNEYDVIVCRWPEYSNSLEQATADIEKTIFESLERQYSDVLSPLKDNSVPIMLSKYFQKFARQAVDTFFIPDELGILLNTMKRMRDELMPQIERKLNSMASACMTDEGPARGEYLNEVTLVLRAKFRSYLHAVVEKLAENTRVQSATKLRKIIQDTKETMTESDIRSRMQPLKDLLMNTIHHLHPVLNNGVFVAICRCLWDRMGQDVLHLLENRKENMSSYKGLRIAVSVLDDVFASEMQRLLGNALQRRDLKPPTSIMEVRSILCEDAVNF
;
A
#
# COMPACT_ATOMS: atom_id res chain seq x y z
N MET A 1 -48.78 2.56 -65.18
CA MET A 1 -47.66 2.22 -66.08
C MET A 1 -46.81 1.16 -65.38
N HIS A 2 -46.74 -0.03 -65.99
CA HIS A 2 -45.89 -1.23 -65.76
C HIS A 2 -45.43 -1.57 -64.31
N VAL A 3 -46.03 -2.58 -63.63
CA VAL A 3 -45.72 -4.05 -63.64
C VAL A 3 -44.36 -4.32 -62.97
N ASN A 4 -44.15 -5.16 -61.94
CA ASN A 4 -44.88 -6.14 -61.10
C ASN A 4 -43.99 -6.43 -59.86
N PHE A 5 -44.54 -6.89 -58.73
CA PHE A 5 -44.10 -8.05 -57.94
C PHE A 5 -45.03 -8.30 -56.74
N ASP A 6 -45.30 -9.58 -56.49
CA ASP A 6 -46.15 -10.20 -55.47
C ASP A 6 -45.74 -9.83 -54.01
N ILE A 7 -46.46 -10.04 -52.89
CA ILE A 7 -47.24 -11.17 -52.33
C ILE A 7 -48.04 -10.61 -51.08
N PRO A 8 -48.84 -11.37 -50.28
CA PRO A 8 -50.25 -11.77 -50.41
C PRO A 8 -51.24 -11.23 -49.33
N THR A 9 -52.52 -11.37 -49.72
CA THR A 9 -53.77 -11.62 -48.96
C THR A 9 -53.70 -12.42 -47.64
N ALA A 10 -54.15 -11.79 -46.53
CA ALA A 10 -55.37 -12.02 -45.72
C ALA A 10 -56.12 -13.41 -45.75
N PRO A 11 -57.17 -13.67 -44.92
CA PRO A 11 -57.43 -13.55 -43.46
C PRO A 11 -58.16 -14.84 -42.91
N PRO A 12 -59.26 -14.84 -42.09
CA PRO A 12 -59.36 -14.73 -40.62
C PRO A 12 -60.18 -15.85 -39.89
N SER A 13 -60.33 -15.69 -38.55
CA SER A 13 -61.54 -15.92 -37.71
C SER A 13 -61.93 -17.29 -37.10
N ASN A 14 -62.27 -17.20 -35.79
CA ASN A 14 -63.34 -17.85 -35.00
C ASN A 14 -63.10 -19.05 -34.03
N VAL A 15 -63.23 -18.74 -32.72
CA VAL A 15 -64.12 -19.30 -31.65
C VAL A 15 -64.00 -20.79 -31.21
N ARG A 16 -63.62 -21.07 -29.93
CA ARG A 16 -64.50 -21.44 -28.76
C ARG A 16 -63.72 -22.11 -27.58
N ASN A 17 -64.00 -21.61 -26.35
CA ASN A 17 -63.97 -22.17 -24.97
C ASN A 17 -63.11 -23.39 -24.54
N GLN A 18 -62.30 -23.23 -23.46
CA GLN A 18 -62.44 -23.92 -22.15
C GLN A 18 -61.36 -23.52 -21.11
N GLU A 19 -61.83 -22.99 -19.97
CA GLU A 19 -61.45 -23.19 -18.55
C GLU A 19 -60.00 -23.39 -17.99
N ILE A 20 -59.72 -22.56 -16.95
CA ILE A 20 -58.97 -22.77 -15.67
C ILE A 20 -57.55 -22.16 -15.47
N ARG A 21 -57.58 -21.13 -14.60
CA ARG A 21 -56.63 -20.57 -13.59
C ARG A 21 -55.20 -20.12 -13.95
N GLY A 22 -54.93 -18.85 -13.61
CA GLY A 22 -53.60 -18.38 -13.21
C GLY A 22 -53.43 -16.85 -13.10
N MET A 23 -53.70 -16.32 -11.90
CA MET A 23 -53.19 -15.09 -11.25
C MET A 23 -53.27 -13.70 -11.91
N GLU A 24 -53.64 -12.76 -11.03
CA GLU A 24 -53.94 -11.34 -11.20
C GLU A 24 -52.73 -10.48 -11.57
N ASN A 25 -52.98 -9.43 -12.37
CA ASN A 25 -52.38 -8.12 -12.10
C ASN A 25 -53.24 -6.97 -12.64
N GLN A 26 -53.14 -5.89 -11.88
CA GLN A 26 -53.93 -4.66 -11.90
C GLN A 26 -53.70 -3.79 -13.16
N ALA A 27 -54.75 -3.07 -13.57
CA ALA A 27 -54.69 -1.63 -13.80
C ALA A 27 -56.12 -1.08 -14.01
N SER A 28 -56.48 -0.02 -13.29
CA SER A 28 -56.50 1.33 -13.87
C SER A 28 -57.61 2.24 -13.29
N THR A 29 -57.21 3.50 -13.19
CA THR A 29 -57.97 4.74 -13.42
C THR A 29 -58.94 5.32 -12.36
N ARG A 30 -58.45 6.45 -11.82
CA ARG A 30 -59.00 7.82 -11.90
C ARG A 30 -60.16 8.26 -10.98
N ALA A 31 -59.78 9.29 -10.20
CA ALA A 31 -60.38 10.61 -10.08
C ALA A 31 -61.60 10.77 -9.16
N TYR A 32 -61.49 11.59 -8.11
CA TYR A 32 -61.78 13.04 -8.09
C TYR A 32 -61.57 13.60 -6.67
N ARG A 33 -61.02 14.83 -6.60
CA ARG A 33 -61.00 15.75 -5.43
C ARG A 33 -62.45 16.20 -5.09
N PRO A 34 -62.80 16.79 -3.91
CA PRO A 34 -62.04 17.89 -3.31
C PRO A 34 -62.16 18.24 -1.79
N TYR A 35 -61.29 19.19 -1.39
CA TYR A 35 -61.44 20.35 -0.47
C TYR A 35 -61.56 20.24 1.07
N LEU A 36 -60.61 20.94 1.73
CA LEU A 36 -60.64 21.84 2.93
C LEU A 36 -61.26 21.28 4.24
N GLU A 37 -60.79 21.56 5.46
CA GLU A 37 -60.00 22.67 6.00
C GLU A 37 -59.49 22.28 7.41
N GLN A 38 -58.40 22.96 7.81
CA GLN A 38 -57.89 23.30 9.14
C GLN A 38 -58.57 22.75 10.42
N ILE A 39 -57.75 22.43 11.42
CA ILE A 39 -57.68 23.08 12.76
C ILE A 39 -56.77 22.21 13.68
N ALA A 40 -55.65 22.78 14.13
CA ALA A 40 -54.94 22.40 15.36
C ALA A 40 -55.59 23.15 16.55
N PRO A 41 -55.26 22.96 17.85
CA PRO A 41 -54.13 22.22 18.40
C PRO A 41 -54.43 21.52 19.76
N GLU A 42 -53.35 21.15 20.46
CA GLU A 42 -53.20 21.22 21.93
C GLU A 42 -53.73 20.09 22.84
N SER A 43 -52.74 19.34 23.34
CA SER A 43 -52.24 19.46 24.73
C SER A 43 -52.41 18.26 25.66
N SER A 44 -51.30 18.07 26.39
CA SER A 44 -51.19 17.65 27.79
C SER A 44 -51.29 16.16 28.16
N LEU A 45 -50.09 15.63 28.46
CA LEU A 45 -49.69 15.05 29.74
C LEU A 45 -50.73 14.30 30.58
N GLY A 46 -50.41 13.06 30.91
CA GLY A 46 -51.09 12.33 31.97
C GLY A 46 -50.51 10.96 32.31
N GLN A 47 -49.40 10.97 33.06
CA GLN A 47 -49.14 10.12 34.25
C GLN A 47 -48.90 8.60 34.12
N ASN A 48 -47.77 8.20 34.72
CA ASN A 48 -47.57 7.20 35.81
C ASN A 48 -48.38 5.88 35.74
N ALA A 49 -47.84 4.68 36.00
CA ALA A 49 -46.94 4.32 37.07
C ALA A 49 -46.48 2.84 36.92
N GLN A 50 -45.27 2.58 37.42
CA GLN A 50 -44.85 1.46 38.30
C GLN A 50 -45.35 0.02 38.01
N ALA A 51 -44.41 -0.92 37.83
CA ALA A 51 -44.03 -1.89 38.88
C ALA A 51 -43.11 -3.03 38.36
N THR A 52 -41.92 -3.07 38.97
CA THR A 52 -41.05 -4.19 39.39
C THR A 52 -41.42 -5.67 39.18
N ASN A 53 -40.42 -6.43 38.69
CA ASN A 53 -39.78 -7.66 39.25
C ASN A 53 -39.72 -8.94 38.38
N ILE A 54 -38.49 -9.21 37.90
CA ILE A 54 -37.67 -10.44 37.98
C ILE A 54 -38.31 -11.81 37.67
N GLY A 55 -37.80 -12.45 36.61
CA GLY A 55 -37.85 -13.90 36.37
C GLY A 55 -37.01 -14.30 35.14
N MET A 56 -35.96 -15.10 35.35
CA MET A 56 -34.98 -15.53 34.33
C MET A 56 -35.53 -16.60 33.36
N SER A 57 -35.14 -16.54 32.08
CA SER A 57 -34.77 -17.70 31.24
C SER A 57 -34.38 -17.30 29.80
N ASN A 58 -33.11 -17.53 29.46
CA ASN A 58 -32.48 -17.87 28.18
C ASN A 58 -33.28 -17.76 26.87
N ALA A 59 -32.76 -16.99 25.90
CA ALA A 59 -32.31 -17.48 24.58
C ALA A 59 -31.95 -16.34 23.62
N SER A 60 -30.74 -16.43 23.05
CA SER A 60 -30.37 -16.16 21.64
C SER A 60 -30.66 -14.82 20.97
N ALA A 61 -29.58 -14.27 20.38
CA ALA A 61 -29.53 -13.38 19.22
C ALA A 61 -30.02 -11.92 19.36
N ARG A 62 -29.08 -10.99 19.66
CA ARG A 62 -29.10 -9.57 19.22
C ARG A 62 -27.66 -9.15 18.93
N ASN A 63 -27.29 -8.98 17.66
CA ASN A 63 -27.34 -7.71 16.91
C ASN A 63 -26.72 -6.54 17.69
N ALA A 64 -25.47 -6.25 17.35
CA ALA A 64 -24.76 -5.05 17.74
C ALA A 64 -25.41 -3.82 17.09
N ALA A 65 -26.26 -3.14 17.85
CA ALA A 65 -26.59 -1.74 17.60
C ALA A 65 -25.55 -0.91 18.37
N VAL A 66 -24.47 -0.51 17.69
CA VAL A 66 -23.59 0.55 18.18
C VAL A 66 -24.16 1.87 17.67
N LEU A 67 -24.73 2.61 18.62
CA LEU A 67 -24.89 4.07 18.70
C LEU A 67 -24.48 4.85 17.44
N GLY A 68 -25.43 5.05 16.53
CA GLY A 68 -25.39 6.15 15.58
C GLY A 68 -25.71 7.45 16.32
N VAL A 69 -24.67 8.24 16.61
CA VAL A 69 -24.85 9.66 16.92
C VAL A 69 -25.32 10.32 15.62
N ALA A 70 -26.62 10.56 15.52
CA ALA A 70 -27.19 11.38 14.47
C ALA A 70 -26.70 12.83 14.66
N SER A 71 -25.59 13.19 14.00
CA SER A 71 -25.25 14.58 13.77
C SER A 71 -26.21 15.15 12.72
N PRO A 72 -26.78 16.35 12.92
CA PRO A 72 -27.66 16.96 11.93
C PRO A 72 -26.85 17.21 10.65
N SER A 73 -27.38 16.77 9.52
CA SER A 73 -26.84 17.07 8.19
C SER A 73 -26.73 18.59 8.02
N LEU A 74 -25.52 19.14 8.18
CA LEU A 74 -25.22 20.47 7.67
C LEU A 74 -25.35 20.41 6.15
N SER A 75 -26.50 20.86 5.63
CA SER A 75 -26.67 21.13 4.21
C SER A 75 -25.64 22.19 3.81
N VAL A 76 -24.58 21.76 3.11
CA VAL A 76 -23.63 22.68 2.48
C VAL A 76 -24.44 23.55 1.49
N PRO A 77 -24.35 24.90 1.56
CA PRO A 77 -25.08 25.75 0.63
C PRO A 77 -24.65 25.49 -0.81
N ALA A 78 -25.61 25.45 -1.73
CA ALA A 78 -25.36 25.18 -3.16
C ALA A 78 -24.39 26.20 -3.76
N CYS A 79 -23.44 25.72 -4.58
CA CYS A 79 -22.47 26.59 -5.23
C CYS A 79 -23.14 27.46 -6.31
N LEU A 80 -22.86 28.76 -6.28
CA LEU A 80 -23.35 29.74 -7.25
C LEU A 80 -22.18 30.22 -8.14
N PRO A 81 -22.43 30.54 -9.42
CA PRO A 81 -21.39 31.05 -10.31
C PRO A 81 -20.81 32.38 -9.82
N ASN A 82 -19.53 32.64 -10.11
CA ASN A 82 -18.94 33.95 -9.85
C ASN A 82 -19.39 34.92 -10.96
N TYR A 83 -20.46 35.66 -10.72
CA TYR A 83 -20.91 36.72 -11.62
C TYR A 83 -19.88 37.87 -11.66
N ARG A 84 -19.23 38.07 -12.81
CA ARG A 84 -18.12 39.02 -13.03
C ARG A 84 -18.54 40.28 -13.81
N ALA A 85 -19.62 40.23 -14.59
CA ALA A 85 -20.03 41.29 -15.51
C ALA A 85 -20.83 42.40 -14.82
N ILE A 86 -21.69 42.07 -13.85
CA ILE A 86 -22.50 43.06 -13.11
C ILE A 86 -21.64 43.97 -12.20
N GLY A 87 -20.38 43.61 -11.96
CA GLY A 87 -19.40 44.48 -11.28
C GLY A 87 -18.86 45.64 -12.12
N GLN A 88 -19.17 45.72 -13.43
CA GLN A 88 -18.60 46.70 -14.36
C GLN A 88 -19.34 48.05 -14.42
N GLY A 89 -20.23 48.34 -13.46
CA GLY A 89 -20.92 49.62 -13.30
C GLY A 89 -22.35 49.65 -13.86
N SER A 90 -23.21 50.49 -13.27
CA SER A 90 -24.65 50.57 -13.56
C SER A 90 -25.00 50.90 -15.02
N TRP A 91 -24.11 51.59 -15.74
CA TRP A 91 -24.32 51.97 -17.14
C TRP A 91 -24.29 50.79 -18.12
N GLY A 92 -23.47 49.76 -17.87
CA GLY A 92 -23.46 48.55 -18.70
C GLY A 92 -24.78 47.80 -18.65
N ALA A 93 -25.41 47.75 -17.46
CA ALA A 93 -26.73 47.15 -17.27
C ALA A 93 -27.82 47.93 -18.02
N VAL A 94 -27.78 49.26 -18.01
CA VAL A 94 -28.73 50.12 -18.75
C VAL A 94 -28.61 49.89 -20.27
N ILE A 95 -27.40 49.87 -20.81
CA ILE A 95 -27.16 49.63 -22.24
C ILE A 95 -27.66 48.24 -22.67
N SER A 96 -27.39 47.23 -21.84
CA SER A 96 -27.82 45.84 -22.09
C SER A 96 -29.33 45.70 -22.05
N TYR A 97 -29.99 46.34 -21.06
CA TYR A 97 -31.44 46.40 -20.94
C TYR A 97 -32.07 47.07 -22.17
N GLU A 98 -31.59 48.24 -22.58
CA GLU A 98 -32.10 48.96 -23.75
C GLU A 98 -31.95 48.13 -25.02
N ALA A 99 -30.82 47.44 -25.19
CA ALA A 99 -30.60 46.52 -26.30
C ALA A 99 -31.60 45.35 -26.30
N CYS A 100 -31.90 44.77 -25.14
CA CYS A 100 -32.91 43.70 -25.00
C CYS A 100 -34.33 44.17 -25.33
N VAL A 101 -34.71 45.37 -24.86
CA VAL A 101 -36.03 45.95 -25.14
C VAL A 101 -36.19 46.24 -26.63
N ARG A 102 -35.19 46.85 -27.27
CA ARG A 102 -35.19 47.09 -28.72
C ARG A 102 -35.31 45.79 -29.52
N LEU A 103 -34.57 44.76 -29.11
CA LEU A 103 -34.63 43.44 -29.74
C LEU A 103 -36.02 42.80 -29.60
N CYS A 104 -36.64 42.88 -28.43
CA CYS A 104 -37.98 42.34 -28.17
C CYS A 104 -39.04 43.08 -28.99
N LEU A 105 -38.99 44.42 -29.04
CA LEU A 105 -39.89 45.25 -29.85
C LEU A 105 -39.73 44.98 -31.35
N HIS A 106 -38.50 44.85 -31.82
CA HIS A 106 -38.21 44.51 -33.20
C HIS A 106 -38.72 43.11 -33.58
N SER A 107 -38.49 42.11 -32.71
CA SER A 107 -38.99 40.74 -32.91
C SER A 107 -40.51 40.65 -32.85
N TRP A 108 -41.14 41.47 -32.00
CA TRP A 108 -42.59 41.63 -31.93
C TRP A 108 -43.16 42.23 -33.23
N ALA A 109 -42.54 43.31 -33.73
CA ALA A 109 -42.97 43.99 -34.95
C ALA A 109 -42.87 43.07 -36.20
N GLN A 110 -41.99 42.07 -36.17
CA GLN A 110 -41.85 41.06 -37.23
C GLN A 110 -42.90 39.94 -37.17
N GLY A 111 -43.77 39.90 -36.14
CA GLY A 111 -44.98 39.05 -36.11
C GLY A 111 -44.77 37.54 -35.89
N HIS A 112 -43.55 37.07 -35.62
CA HIS A 112 -43.22 35.64 -35.57
C HIS A 112 -42.63 35.18 -34.22
N CYS A 113 -42.95 35.83 -33.10
CA CYS A 113 -42.36 35.49 -31.81
C CYS A 113 -43.38 35.46 -30.66
N THR A 114 -43.44 34.32 -29.97
CA THR A 114 -44.28 34.08 -28.78
C THR A 114 -43.60 34.48 -27.47
N GLU A 115 -42.28 34.66 -27.49
CA GLU A 115 -41.44 34.95 -26.32
C GLU A 115 -41.25 36.45 -26.07
N ALA A 116 -41.28 37.30 -27.11
CA ALA A 116 -41.22 38.76 -26.96
C ALA A 116 -42.29 39.36 -26.02
N PRO A 117 -43.57 38.92 -26.04
CA PRO A 117 -44.57 39.36 -25.04
C PRO A 117 -44.11 39.23 -23.60
N TYR A 118 -43.46 38.10 -23.30
CA TYR A 118 -43.06 37.74 -21.94
C TYR A 118 -42.16 38.81 -21.31
N PHE A 119 -41.28 39.43 -22.10
CA PHE A 119 -40.34 40.45 -21.65
C PHE A 119 -40.88 41.88 -21.70
N LEU A 120 -41.87 42.16 -22.57
CA LEU A 120 -42.44 43.49 -22.77
C LEU A 120 -43.64 43.79 -21.86
N ASN A 121 -44.23 42.76 -21.24
CA ASN A 121 -45.35 42.91 -20.31
C ASN A 121 -45.02 43.83 -19.12
N ASP A 122 -46.04 44.53 -18.62
CA ASP A 122 -45.97 45.46 -17.47
C ASP A 122 -44.83 46.47 -17.60
N GLU A 123 -44.72 47.13 -18.77
CA GLU A 123 -43.64 48.08 -19.07
C GLU A 123 -42.25 47.47 -18.83
N CYS A 124 -42.00 46.26 -19.34
CA CYS A 124 -40.75 45.53 -19.16
C CYS A 124 -40.34 45.30 -17.69
N LYS A 125 -41.29 45.18 -16.76
CA LYS A 125 -41.02 45.02 -15.31
C LYS A 125 -40.03 43.89 -15.04
N LEU A 126 -40.21 42.73 -15.68
CA LEU A 126 -39.32 41.58 -15.51
C LEU A 126 -37.87 41.89 -15.91
N LEU A 127 -37.64 42.59 -17.03
CA LEU A 127 -36.30 43.01 -17.43
C LEU A 127 -35.74 44.09 -16.48
N ARG A 128 -36.56 45.07 -16.07
CA ARG A 128 -36.14 46.13 -15.13
C ARG A 128 -35.68 45.56 -13.78
N ASP A 129 -36.37 44.53 -13.30
CA ASP A 129 -36.06 43.84 -12.06
C ASP A 129 -34.81 42.99 -12.20
N ALA A 130 -34.71 42.23 -13.28
CA ALA A 130 -33.63 41.28 -13.50
C ALA A 130 -32.27 41.98 -13.72
N PHE A 131 -32.26 43.18 -14.33
CA PHE A 131 -31.07 44.02 -14.47
C PHE A 131 -30.80 44.93 -13.24
N ASP A 132 -31.55 44.77 -12.14
CA ASP A 132 -31.44 45.58 -10.92
C ASP A 132 -31.61 47.11 -11.15
N LEU A 133 -32.32 47.51 -12.21
CA LEU A 133 -32.42 48.91 -12.64
C LEU A 133 -33.36 49.76 -11.78
N ARG A 134 -34.18 49.13 -10.93
CA ARG A 134 -35.10 49.84 -10.03
C ARG A 134 -34.39 50.86 -9.16
N GLN A 135 -33.18 50.57 -8.67
CA GLN A 135 -32.43 51.49 -7.79
C GLN A 135 -31.54 52.48 -8.54
N ALA A 136 -31.34 52.28 -9.85
CA ALA A 136 -30.42 53.07 -10.67
C ALA A 136 -31.14 54.09 -11.58
N LEU A 137 -32.42 53.86 -11.91
CA LEU A 137 -33.26 54.75 -12.71
C LEU A 137 -34.27 55.51 -11.83
N LEU A 138 -34.87 56.56 -12.39
CA LEU A 138 -35.90 57.36 -11.71
C LEU A 138 -37.06 56.48 -11.24
N GLN A 139 -37.32 56.46 -9.94
CA GLN A 139 -38.45 55.73 -9.34
C GLN A 139 -39.69 56.64 -9.29
N PRO A 140 -40.89 56.11 -9.63
CA PRO A 140 -42.14 56.82 -9.38
C PRO A 140 -42.34 57.04 -7.86
N GLU A 141 -42.95 58.15 -7.50
CA GLU A 141 -43.12 58.60 -6.10
C GLU A 141 -43.85 57.55 -5.23
N GLU A 142 -44.75 56.77 -5.83
CA GLU A 142 -45.54 55.70 -5.19
C GLU A 142 -44.67 54.51 -4.71
N ASP A 143 -43.60 54.17 -5.44
CA ASP A 143 -42.69 53.06 -5.10
C ASP A 143 -41.67 53.43 -4.00
N LEU A 144 -41.32 54.72 -3.91
CA LEU A 144 -40.45 55.28 -2.86
C LEU A 144 -41.14 55.27 -1.50
N LEU A 145 -42.47 55.42 -1.47
CA LEU A 145 -43.29 55.44 -0.26
C LEU A 145 -43.65 54.03 0.27
N ALA A 146 -43.50 52.99 -0.56
CA ALA A 146 -43.91 51.62 -0.23
C ALA A 146 -42.81 50.74 0.43
N LYS A 147 -41.57 51.23 0.59
CA LYS A 147 -40.45 50.44 1.14
C LYS A 147 -39.93 50.97 2.48
N LEU A 148 -40.18 50.22 3.56
CA LEU A 148 -39.42 50.33 4.82
C LEU A 148 -38.10 49.53 4.67
N PRO A 149 -36.92 50.03 5.08
CA PRO A 149 -35.66 49.35 4.83
C PRO A 149 -35.41 48.23 5.86
N SER A 150 -35.18 47.00 5.38
CA SER A 150 -34.66 45.90 6.20
C SER A 150 -33.39 45.31 5.58
N GLY A 151 -32.29 45.34 6.34
CA GLY A 151 -31.15 44.44 6.16
C GLY A 151 -29.89 45.09 5.57
N LEU A 152 -28.94 45.41 6.46
CA LEU A 152 -27.54 45.67 6.15
C LEU A 152 -26.97 44.62 5.18
N VAL A 153 -26.54 45.06 4.00
CA VAL A 153 -25.68 44.28 3.11
C VAL A 153 -24.25 44.39 3.65
N SER A 154 -23.73 43.26 4.11
CA SER A 154 -22.34 43.07 4.51
C SER A 154 -21.39 43.43 3.36
N GLU A 155 -20.38 44.25 3.66
CA GLU A 155 -19.23 44.55 2.82
C GLU A 155 -18.69 43.27 2.16
N LYS A 156 -18.89 43.16 0.85
CA LYS A 156 -18.14 42.18 0.04
C LYS A 156 -16.70 42.63 -0.05
N THR A 157 -15.84 41.70 0.32
CA THR A 157 -14.38 41.72 0.19
C THR A 157 -13.97 42.13 -1.22
N VAL A 158 -13.01 43.05 -1.31
CA VAL A 158 -12.36 43.49 -2.56
C VAL A 158 -11.97 42.26 -3.40
N PRO A 159 -12.40 42.13 -4.68
CA PRO A 159 -11.90 41.08 -5.54
C PRO A 159 -10.40 41.29 -5.75
N LYS A 160 -9.61 40.24 -5.53
CA LYS A 160 -8.18 40.24 -5.88
C LYS A 160 -8.06 40.68 -7.33
N SER A 161 -7.37 41.80 -7.55
CA SER A 161 -7.10 42.30 -8.90
C SER A 161 -6.44 41.21 -9.72
N ILE A 162 -7.08 40.84 -10.83
CA ILE A 162 -6.43 40.09 -11.89
C ILE A 162 -5.20 40.92 -12.26
N ARG A 163 -3.99 40.34 -12.19
CA ARG A 163 -2.76 40.99 -12.63
C ARG A 163 -2.97 41.50 -14.05
N SER A 164 -3.18 42.80 -14.21
CA SER A 164 -3.31 43.46 -15.49
C SER A 164 -1.95 43.40 -16.19
N LEU A 165 -1.90 42.68 -17.32
CA LEU A 165 -0.76 42.72 -18.23
C LEU A 165 -0.62 44.16 -18.74
N GLY A 166 0.55 44.76 -18.57
CA GLY A 166 0.79 46.17 -18.89
C GLY A 166 0.91 46.43 -20.39
N LYS A 167 0.75 47.69 -20.79
CA LYS A 167 0.94 48.16 -22.18
C LYS A 167 2.39 48.53 -22.40
N ILE A 168 3.01 48.07 -23.49
CA ILE A 168 4.35 48.48 -23.89
C ILE A 168 4.23 49.47 -25.04
N LYS A 169 4.65 50.71 -24.84
CA LYS A 169 4.82 51.68 -25.92
C LYS A 169 6.28 51.62 -26.39
N VAL A 170 6.51 51.33 -27.66
CA VAL A 170 7.85 51.18 -28.26
C VAL A 170 8.05 52.24 -29.34
N GLN A 171 9.20 52.91 -29.30
CA GLN A 171 9.66 53.84 -30.32
C GLN A 171 11.12 53.55 -30.69
N VAL A 172 11.39 53.35 -31.99
CA VAL A 172 12.76 53.17 -32.49
C VAL A 172 13.39 54.53 -32.78
N ARG A 173 14.39 54.92 -31.98
CA ARG A 173 15.03 56.24 -32.10
C ARG A 173 16.21 56.26 -33.06
N ARG A 174 17.15 55.33 -32.92
CA ARG A 174 18.40 55.32 -33.71
C ARG A 174 18.85 53.89 -33.96
N VAL A 175 19.44 53.65 -35.12
CA VAL A 175 20.10 52.38 -35.47
C VAL A 175 21.55 52.71 -35.82
N LYS A 176 22.50 51.99 -35.24
CA LYS A 176 23.92 52.07 -35.59
C LYS A 176 24.39 50.68 -36.03
N MET A 177 24.84 50.56 -37.28
CA MET A 177 25.41 49.34 -37.84
C MET A 177 26.92 49.53 -38.00
N GLY A 178 27.71 48.53 -37.62
CA GLY A 178 29.18 48.60 -37.60
C GLY A 178 29.79 48.73 -36.20
N LEU A 179 30.96 48.10 -36.00
CA LEU A 179 31.71 48.10 -34.74
C LEU A 179 32.49 49.41 -34.58
N GLU A 180 32.05 50.31 -33.69
CA GLU A 180 32.95 51.35 -33.13
C GLU A 180 33.98 50.69 -32.19
N PRO A 181 35.26 51.12 -32.19
CA PRO A 181 36.28 50.55 -31.31
C PRO A 181 35.91 50.77 -29.84
N PRO A 182 36.19 49.81 -28.95
CA PRO A 182 35.61 49.82 -27.61
C PRO A 182 36.30 50.86 -26.70
N THR A 183 35.52 51.81 -26.19
CA THR A 183 35.82 52.41 -24.90
C THR A 183 35.58 51.32 -23.84
N SER A 184 36.68 50.71 -23.39
CA SER A 184 36.85 49.71 -22.31
C SER A 184 37.27 48.33 -22.82
N CYS A 185 38.58 48.08 -22.90
CA CYS A 185 39.13 46.74 -22.92
C CYS A 185 39.54 46.37 -21.49
N GLY A 186 38.93 45.31 -20.95
CA GLY A 186 39.60 44.44 -19.98
C GLY A 186 40.57 43.54 -20.73
N LEU A 187 41.85 43.71 -20.45
CA LEU A 187 42.97 42.76 -20.60
C LEU A 187 42.81 41.58 -21.57
N SER A 188 43.35 41.71 -22.78
CA SER A 188 44.39 40.81 -23.34
C SER A 188 44.69 41.11 -24.81
N CYS A 189 45.81 41.78 -25.06
CA CYS A 189 46.74 41.55 -26.19
C CYS A 189 47.79 42.65 -26.16
N ILE A 190 48.87 42.40 -25.44
CA ILE A 190 50.10 43.21 -25.48
C ILE A 190 50.92 42.69 -26.66
N THR A 191 51.14 43.50 -27.68
CA THR A 191 52.41 43.52 -28.42
C THR A 191 52.69 44.91 -28.99
N GLN A 192 53.66 45.57 -28.34
CA GLN A 192 54.72 46.43 -28.87
C GLN A 192 54.39 47.50 -29.94
N SER A 193 54.50 48.78 -29.56
CA SER A 193 55.54 49.65 -30.13
C SER A 193 55.80 50.87 -29.23
N THR A 194 57.06 51.29 -29.25
CA THR A 194 57.75 52.20 -28.35
C THR A 194 57.56 53.67 -28.73
N ILE A 195 56.95 54.51 -27.88
CA ILE A 195 57.12 55.97 -27.92
C ILE A 195 57.22 56.58 -26.49
N LYS A 196 58.46 57.00 -26.18
CA LYS A 196 58.94 58.06 -25.25
C LYS A 196 58.52 58.04 -23.77
N LEU A 197 59.24 57.20 -23.01
CA LEU A 197 59.18 56.98 -21.55
C LEU A 197 59.69 58.14 -20.67
N GLU A 198 60.33 59.16 -21.24
CA GLU A 198 61.05 60.17 -20.44
C GLU A 198 60.16 61.29 -19.86
N SER A 199 59.08 61.69 -20.55
CA SER A 199 58.18 62.74 -20.05
C SER A 199 57.26 62.25 -18.93
N LEU A 200 56.89 60.96 -18.97
CA LEU A 200 56.09 60.30 -17.93
C LEU A 200 56.90 60.08 -16.64
N ASN A 201 58.18 59.72 -16.75
CA ASN A 201 59.03 59.52 -15.57
C ASN A 201 59.32 60.83 -14.81
N ALA A 202 59.44 61.96 -15.50
CA ALA A 202 59.58 63.26 -14.86
C ALA A 202 58.34 63.61 -13.99
N ARG A 203 57.12 63.43 -14.52
CA ARG A 203 55.87 63.73 -13.80
C ARG A 203 55.53 62.73 -12.69
N LEU A 204 55.83 61.44 -12.88
CA LEU A 204 55.66 60.42 -11.83
C LEU A 204 56.60 60.62 -10.65
N SER A 205 57.80 61.17 -10.87
CA SER A 205 58.75 61.49 -9.80
C SER A 205 58.25 62.63 -8.90
N THR A 206 57.56 63.63 -9.46
CA THR A 206 57.00 64.76 -8.72
C THR A 206 55.83 64.33 -7.83
N VAL A 207 54.98 63.42 -8.32
CA VAL A 207 53.85 62.83 -7.57
C VAL A 207 54.34 61.87 -6.48
N LYS A 208 55.36 61.04 -6.76
CA LYS A 208 55.98 60.17 -5.74
C LYS A 208 56.62 60.96 -4.60
N ARG A 209 57.10 62.18 -4.86
CA ARG A 209 57.72 63.04 -3.85
C ARG A 209 56.68 63.73 -2.94
N THR A 210 55.52 64.11 -3.48
CA THR A 210 54.39 64.67 -2.71
C THR A 210 53.65 63.59 -1.90
N LEU A 211 53.50 62.37 -2.44
CA LEU A 211 52.91 61.25 -1.69
C LEU A 211 53.80 60.82 -0.52
N ARG A 212 55.14 60.79 -0.69
CA ARG A 212 56.08 60.44 0.40
C ARG A 212 56.08 61.46 1.53
N SER A 213 55.81 62.74 1.28
CA SER A 213 55.71 63.76 2.34
C SER A 213 54.41 63.65 3.13
N GLU A 214 53.27 63.37 2.48
CA GLU A 214 51.98 63.22 3.17
C GLU A 214 51.84 61.89 3.92
N TRP A 215 52.40 60.80 3.39
CA TRP A 215 52.43 59.51 4.10
C TRP A 215 53.34 59.53 5.33
N LYS A 216 54.43 60.31 5.33
CA LYS A 216 55.25 60.53 6.52
C LYS A 216 54.53 61.36 7.60
N ALA A 217 53.60 62.24 7.21
CA ALA A 217 52.79 63.02 8.16
C ALA A 217 51.69 62.19 8.85
N LYS A 218 51.06 61.25 8.13
CA LYS A 218 49.96 60.42 8.68
C LYS A 218 50.40 59.14 9.40
N ARG A 219 51.66 58.69 9.25
CA ARG A 219 52.22 57.56 10.02
C ARG A 219 52.52 57.89 11.50
N LYS A 220 52.44 59.17 11.89
CA LYS A 220 52.65 59.63 13.28
C LYS A 220 51.40 59.54 14.18
N VAL A 221 50.27 58.99 13.72
CA VAL A 221 49.01 58.95 14.50
C VAL A 221 48.58 57.51 14.91
N ARG A 222 49.51 56.56 14.95
CA ARG A 222 49.28 55.28 15.66
C ARG A 222 50.45 54.91 16.54
N VAL A 223 50.54 55.51 17.73
CA VAL A 223 51.15 54.89 18.91
C VAL A 223 50.45 55.43 20.16
N ALA A 224 49.57 54.64 20.77
CA ALA A 224 49.38 54.52 22.22
C ALA A 224 48.36 53.41 22.52
N HIS A 225 48.73 52.53 23.45
CA HIS A 225 48.11 51.25 23.79
C HIS A 225 46.93 51.34 24.78
N HIS A 226 46.21 50.22 24.85
CA HIS A 226 45.45 49.64 25.98
C HIS A 226 43.93 49.89 26.08
N LEU A 227 43.22 48.75 26.08
CA LEU A 227 41.81 48.58 26.44
C LEU A 227 41.56 48.89 27.93
N PRO A 228 40.32 49.22 28.30
CA PRO A 228 39.60 48.37 29.24
C PRO A 228 38.19 47.98 28.77
N ALA A 229 37.71 46.87 29.33
CA ALA A 229 36.46 46.20 29.02
C ALA A 229 35.21 46.96 29.51
N ASN A 230 34.08 46.59 28.89
CA ASN A 230 32.68 46.89 29.21
C ASN A 230 32.07 48.14 28.55
N SER A 231 31.58 47.96 27.32
CA SER A 231 30.19 48.26 26.93
C SER A 231 29.99 48.02 25.42
N THR A 232 28.91 47.32 25.10
CA THR A 232 28.37 47.10 23.76
C THR A 232 28.06 48.42 23.04
N GLY A 233 28.66 48.68 21.88
CA GLY A 233 28.22 49.78 21.02
C GLY A 233 29.19 50.24 19.90
N SER A 234 28.87 49.86 18.65
CA SER A 234 29.07 50.63 17.40
C SER A 234 30.51 50.95 16.90
N ILE A 235 30.98 50.14 15.94
CA ILE A 235 32.18 50.30 15.08
C ILE A 235 31.91 51.24 13.86
N SER A 236 30.90 52.10 13.91
CA SER A 236 30.44 52.84 12.71
C SER A 236 31.24 54.10 12.37
N HIS A 237 31.96 54.72 13.33
CA HIS A 237 32.54 56.05 13.10
C HIS A 237 33.98 56.04 12.53
N GLN A 238 34.77 54.99 12.75
CA GLN A 238 36.14 54.89 12.22
C GLN A 238 36.21 54.41 10.76
N SER A 239 35.24 53.59 10.32
CA SER A 239 35.16 53.12 8.94
C SER A 239 34.73 54.23 7.97
N LEU A 240 33.82 55.11 8.39
CA LEU A 240 33.31 56.21 7.57
C LEU A 240 34.39 57.25 7.24
N ALA A 241 35.32 57.51 8.17
CA ALA A 241 36.42 58.46 7.97
C ALA A 241 37.44 57.95 6.94
N TYR A 242 37.72 56.64 6.93
CA TYR A 242 38.58 56.00 5.93
C TYR A 242 37.94 56.01 4.54
N VAL A 243 36.64 55.73 4.46
CA VAL A 243 35.89 55.74 3.20
C VAL A 243 35.76 57.16 2.63
N LYS A 244 35.51 58.17 3.48
CA LYS A 244 35.46 59.57 3.04
C LYS A 244 36.81 60.06 2.50
N ALA A 245 37.92 59.71 3.17
CA ALA A 245 39.26 60.05 2.70
C ALA A 245 39.62 59.33 1.37
N GLY A 246 39.23 58.06 1.21
CA GLY A 246 39.41 57.31 -0.04
C GLY A 246 38.61 57.91 -1.21
N SER A 247 37.40 58.40 -0.95
CA SER A 247 36.58 59.04 -2.00
C SER A 247 37.15 60.39 -2.46
N GLN A 248 37.76 61.18 -1.56
CA GLN A 248 38.38 62.46 -1.91
C GLN A 248 39.69 62.26 -2.67
N TYR A 249 40.46 61.21 -2.36
CA TYR A 249 41.65 60.80 -3.12
C TYR A 249 41.29 60.38 -4.55
N ALA A 250 40.26 59.53 -4.70
CA ALA A 250 39.79 59.12 -6.03
C ALA A 250 39.28 60.31 -6.86
N LYS A 251 38.61 61.29 -6.22
CA LYS A 251 38.13 62.50 -6.91
C LYS A 251 39.27 63.43 -7.34
N GLN A 252 40.33 63.60 -6.56
CA GLN A 252 41.48 64.43 -6.94
C GLN A 252 42.36 63.77 -8.01
N VAL A 253 42.57 62.45 -7.94
CA VAL A 253 43.30 61.70 -8.99
C VAL A 253 42.52 61.72 -10.30
N LEU A 254 41.19 61.59 -10.26
CA LEU A 254 40.34 61.68 -11.44
C LEU A 254 40.29 63.09 -12.04
N ALA A 255 40.36 64.14 -11.20
CA ALA A 255 40.42 65.52 -11.66
C ALA A 255 41.74 65.80 -12.41
N ILE A 256 42.89 65.34 -11.91
CA ILE A 256 44.19 65.54 -12.57
C ILE A 256 44.28 64.75 -13.89
N ILE A 257 43.70 63.53 -13.94
CA ILE A 257 43.62 62.73 -15.18
C ILE A 257 42.69 63.40 -16.21
N LYS A 258 41.58 63.98 -15.78
CA LYS A 258 40.68 64.75 -16.66
C LYS A 258 41.35 66.01 -17.20
N THR A 259 42.11 66.76 -16.40
CA THR A 259 42.80 67.97 -16.88
C THR A 259 44.00 67.64 -17.79
N GLY A 260 44.62 66.47 -17.63
CA GLY A 260 45.68 65.99 -18.53
C GLY A 260 45.17 65.41 -19.85
N ALA A 261 43.92 64.91 -19.90
CA ALA A 261 43.31 64.33 -21.10
C ALA A 261 42.74 65.38 -22.08
N VAL A 262 42.50 66.62 -21.63
CA VAL A 262 41.95 67.69 -22.49
C VAL A 262 43.02 68.36 -23.38
N SER A 263 44.31 68.12 -23.17
CA SER A 263 45.39 68.76 -23.96
C SER A 263 46.07 67.86 -25.00
N LEU A 264 45.59 66.63 -25.24
CA LEU A 264 46.26 65.67 -26.12
C LEU A 264 45.40 65.09 -27.27
N CYS A 265 44.17 65.56 -27.45
CA CYS A 265 43.28 65.10 -28.52
C CYS A 265 42.86 66.25 -29.45
N HIS A 266 43.82 66.93 -30.07
CA HIS A 266 43.60 67.66 -31.32
C HIS A 266 44.24 66.87 -32.46
N ILE A 267 43.51 65.89 -33.00
CA ILE A 267 43.76 65.33 -34.33
C ILE A 267 42.40 65.16 -35.00
N SER A 268 42.15 65.93 -36.06
CA SER A 268 40.96 65.78 -36.91
C SER A 268 41.05 64.48 -37.72
N PRO A 269 39.93 63.79 -37.96
CA PRO A 269 39.78 62.96 -39.14
C PRO A 269 38.66 63.52 -40.02
N THR A 270 39.07 64.08 -41.14
CA THR A 270 38.28 64.15 -42.37
C THR A 270 38.07 62.73 -42.90
N TYR A 271 36.84 62.23 -42.93
CA TYR A 271 36.33 61.26 -43.92
C TYR A 271 34.80 61.25 -43.87
N GLU A 272 34.16 61.62 -44.98
CA GLU A 272 32.72 61.52 -45.22
C GLU A 272 32.29 60.04 -45.27
N VAL A 273 31.27 59.66 -44.50
CA VAL A 273 30.56 58.38 -44.66
C VAL A 273 29.07 58.66 -44.83
N VAL A 274 28.55 58.21 -45.96
CA VAL A 274 27.16 58.30 -46.41
C VAL A 274 26.21 57.63 -45.40
N GLN A 275 25.12 58.32 -45.06
CA GLN A 275 24.13 57.86 -44.08
C GLN A 275 23.15 56.87 -44.73
N GLU A 276 23.33 55.56 -44.51
CA GLU A 276 22.35 54.55 -44.95
C GLU A 276 21.06 54.63 -44.12
N THR A 277 19.90 54.65 -44.79
CA THR A 277 18.58 54.63 -44.15
C THR A 277 18.15 53.19 -43.87
N TYR A 278 18.02 52.81 -42.59
CA TYR A 278 17.54 51.48 -42.17
C TYR A 278 16.05 51.53 -41.82
N SER A 279 15.33 50.41 -41.94
CA SER A 279 13.96 50.25 -41.44
C SER A 279 13.89 49.08 -40.46
N CYS A 280 13.07 49.19 -39.41
CA CYS A 280 12.93 48.15 -38.40
C CYS A 280 11.55 47.50 -38.47
N LEU A 281 11.49 46.17 -38.49
CA LEU A 281 10.26 45.39 -38.36
C LEU A 281 10.18 44.86 -36.93
N LEU A 282 9.12 45.22 -36.22
CA LEU A 282 8.90 44.81 -34.85
C LEU A 282 7.83 43.71 -34.84
N ARG A 283 8.11 42.62 -34.13
CA ARG A 283 7.20 41.49 -33.95
C ARG A 283 7.26 41.01 -32.51
N LEU A 284 6.08 40.81 -31.92
CA LEU A 284 5.96 40.15 -30.63
C LEU A 284 5.80 38.65 -30.87
N LYS A 285 6.50 37.81 -30.11
CA LYS A 285 6.43 36.35 -30.29
C LYS A 285 5.01 35.78 -30.11
N SER A 286 4.16 36.48 -29.37
CA SER A 286 2.74 36.10 -29.19
C SER A 286 1.76 36.75 -30.19
N SER A 287 2.23 37.58 -31.13
CA SER A 287 1.42 38.15 -32.22
C SER A 287 1.39 37.23 -33.45
N SER A 288 0.29 37.23 -34.21
CA SER A 288 0.16 36.47 -35.46
C SER A 288 1.12 37.02 -36.52
N ASP A 289 1.63 36.17 -37.43
CA ASP A 289 2.62 36.56 -38.46
C ASP A 289 2.19 37.73 -39.37
N ASP A 290 0.90 38.07 -39.42
CA ASP A 290 0.36 39.22 -40.17
C ASP A 290 0.50 40.58 -39.44
N GLU A 291 0.85 40.63 -38.14
CA GLU A 291 1.02 41.86 -37.35
C GLU A 291 2.50 42.31 -37.27
N VAL A 292 3.15 42.46 -38.43
CA VAL A 292 4.52 43.02 -38.48
C VAL A 292 4.46 44.54 -38.62
N VAL A 293 4.99 45.26 -37.64
CA VAL A 293 5.00 46.73 -37.65
C VAL A 293 6.32 47.24 -38.21
N LYS A 294 6.27 47.90 -39.36
CA LYS A 294 7.43 48.59 -39.94
C LYS A 294 7.55 49.99 -39.34
N MET A 295 8.68 50.30 -38.72
CA MET A 295 9.00 51.60 -38.16
C MET A 295 10.29 52.15 -38.77
N GLN A 296 10.31 53.45 -39.07
CA GLN A 296 11.53 54.13 -39.51
C GLN A 296 12.27 54.71 -38.29
N PRO A 297 13.59 54.47 -38.13
CA PRO A 297 14.39 55.07 -37.07
C PRO A 297 14.34 56.60 -37.15
N ALA A 298 14.17 57.26 -36.00
CA ALA A 298 14.07 58.72 -35.85
C ALA A 298 12.80 59.39 -36.43
N SER A 299 11.81 58.62 -36.89
CA SER A 299 10.50 59.14 -37.34
C SER A 299 9.65 59.73 -36.22
N GLY A 300 9.92 59.36 -34.96
CA GLY A 300 9.09 59.72 -33.82
C GLY A 300 7.84 58.85 -33.65
N GLU A 301 7.58 57.91 -34.57
CA GLU A 301 6.45 56.98 -34.50
C GLU A 301 6.53 56.11 -33.24
N THR A 302 5.40 55.92 -32.56
CA THR A 302 5.32 55.06 -31.38
C THR A 302 4.23 54.02 -31.61
N TYR A 303 4.55 52.75 -31.41
CA TYR A 303 3.59 51.66 -31.51
C TYR A 303 3.33 51.04 -30.14
N LEU A 304 2.09 50.61 -29.91
CA LEU A 304 1.64 50.00 -28.66
C LEU A 304 1.52 48.48 -28.84
N PHE A 305 2.37 47.73 -28.13
CA PHE A 305 2.31 46.27 -28.05
C PHE A 305 1.58 45.82 -26.78
N PHE A 306 0.85 44.71 -26.90
CA PHE A 306 0.09 44.09 -25.82
C PHE A 306 0.61 42.65 -25.59
N PRO A 307 1.52 42.45 -24.62
CA PRO A 307 2.10 41.13 -24.34
C PRO A 307 1.11 40.20 -23.64
N ASN A 308 1.05 38.94 -24.10
CA ASN A 308 0.20 37.90 -23.51
C ASN A 308 0.77 37.34 -22.19
N SER A 309 2.09 37.47 -21.98
CA SER A 309 2.76 37.08 -20.74
C SER A 309 4.01 37.94 -20.50
N PRO A 310 4.51 38.07 -19.26
CA PRO A 310 5.77 38.77 -18.99
C PRO A 310 7.00 38.05 -19.57
N GLY A 311 6.88 36.77 -19.95
CA GLY A 311 7.94 35.99 -20.61
C GLY A 311 7.91 36.09 -22.14
N ASP A 312 7.13 37.01 -22.71
CA ASP A 312 7.05 37.24 -24.15
C ASP A 312 8.30 38.00 -24.65
N ASP A 313 8.68 37.78 -25.91
CA ASP A 313 9.87 38.34 -26.53
C ASP A 313 9.46 39.34 -27.64
N LEU A 314 9.97 40.58 -27.57
CA LEU A 314 9.87 41.56 -28.65
C LEU A 314 11.09 41.42 -29.55
N THR A 315 10.86 40.93 -30.77
CA THR A 315 11.88 40.80 -31.82
C THR A 315 11.85 42.01 -32.75
N ILE A 316 13.04 42.52 -33.09
CA ILE A 316 13.21 43.72 -33.91
C ILE A 316 14.21 43.39 -35.00
N GLU A 317 13.72 43.15 -36.21
CA GLU A 317 14.53 42.90 -37.38
C GLU A 317 14.93 44.23 -38.02
N VAL A 318 16.23 44.40 -38.30
CA VAL A 318 16.75 45.59 -38.96
C VAL A 318 17.01 45.27 -40.43
N GLN A 319 16.37 46.03 -41.32
CA GLN A 319 16.50 45.93 -42.76
C GLN A 319 17.17 47.18 -43.35
N ASN A 320 17.96 47.01 -44.40
CA ASN A 320 18.51 48.15 -45.15
C ASN A 320 17.47 48.80 -46.06
N SER A 321 17.84 49.90 -46.72
CA SER A 321 17.01 50.62 -47.69
C SER A 321 16.53 49.78 -48.88
N LYS A 322 17.12 48.61 -49.12
CA LYS A 322 16.75 47.63 -50.16
C LYS A 322 15.87 46.48 -49.63
N GLY A 323 15.49 46.48 -48.35
CA GLY A 323 14.66 45.44 -47.73
C GLY A 323 15.41 44.15 -47.32
N GLN A 324 16.75 44.15 -47.37
CA GLN A 324 17.56 43.00 -46.98
C GLN A 324 17.78 42.97 -45.47
N HIS A 325 17.62 41.80 -44.84
CA HIS A 325 17.82 41.59 -43.41
C HIS A 325 19.30 41.71 -43.01
N HIS A 326 19.62 42.58 -42.05
CA HIS A 326 20.98 42.82 -41.56
C HIS A 326 21.26 42.15 -40.20
N GLY A 327 20.22 41.92 -39.40
CA GLY A 327 20.28 41.30 -38.07
C GLY A 327 19.00 41.59 -37.27
N HIS A 328 18.82 40.92 -36.13
CA HIS A 328 17.68 41.11 -35.25
C HIS A 328 18.12 41.38 -33.80
N ALA A 329 17.30 42.11 -33.05
CA ALA A 329 17.44 42.29 -31.61
C ALA A 329 16.23 41.69 -30.91
N THR A 330 16.47 40.98 -29.80
CA THR A 330 15.41 40.35 -29.01
C THR A 330 15.37 40.97 -27.62
N VAL A 331 14.21 41.47 -27.21
CA VAL A 331 14.00 42.16 -25.94
C VAL A 331 12.90 41.45 -25.16
N GLN A 332 13.24 40.94 -23.98
CA GLN A 332 12.25 40.32 -23.09
C GLN A 332 11.34 41.36 -22.45
N VAL A 333 10.04 41.10 -22.46
CA VAL A 333 9.03 41.97 -21.89
C VAL A 333 9.23 42.17 -20.38
N ALA A 334 9.67 41.15 -19.64
CA ALA A 334 10.02 41.25 -18.22
C ALA A 334 11.07 42.35 -17.94
N VAL A 335 12.07 42.49 -18.81
CA VAL A 335 13.15 43.48 -18.64
C VAL A 335 12.65 44.92 -18.82
N ILE A 336 11.64 45.09 -19.68
CA ILE A 336 10.95 46.36 -19.87
C ILE A 336 9.99 46.63 -18.70
N ALA A 337 9.33 45.59 -18.16
CA ALA A 337 8.36 45.70 -17.08
C ALA A 337 8.98 46.02 -15.70
N ASP A 338 10.19 45.55 -15.43
CA ASP A 338 10.89 45.78 -14.15
C ASP A 338 11.37 47.23 -13.97
N ASN A 339 11.30 48.07 -15.01
CA ASN A 339 11.77 49.45 -15.00
C ASN A 339 10.65 50.41 -15.43
N SER A 340 9.79 50.82 -14.50
CA SER A 340 8.57 51.63 -14.77
C SER A 340 8.78 53.08 -15.24
N ASP A 341 10.03 53.55 -15.36
CA ASP A 341 10.35 54.91 -15.84
C ASP A 341 10.68 54.91 -17.34
N GLU A 342 10.18 55.90 -18.09
CA GLU A 342 10.50 56.09 -19.52
C GLU A 342 12.02 56.17 -19.73
N LYS A 343 12.63 55.11 -20.29
CA LYS A 343 14.07 55.08 -20.58
C LYS A 343 14.34 54.76 -22.04
N THR A 344 15.36 55.44 -22.56
CA THR A 344 15.89 55.22 -23.90
C THR A 344 17.14 54.36 -23.78
N GLN A 345 17.08 53.10 -24.21
CA GLN A 345 18.15 52.11 -24.04
C GLN A 345 18.65 51.55 -25.38
N TRP A 346 19.95 51.23 -25.45
CA TRP A 346 20.57 50.56 -26.60
C TRP A 346 20.51 49.04 -26.44
N TRP A 347 20.04 48.36 -27.47
CA TRP A 347 19.93 46.91 -27.57
C TRP A 347 20.87 46.39 -28.67
N PRO A 348 21.65 45.33 -28.40
CA PRO A 348 22.52 44.71 -29.40
C PRO A 348 21.70 44.04 -30.52
N VAL A 349 22.18 44.17 -31.76
CA VAL A 349 21.59 43.53 -32.95
C VAL A 349 22.55 42.41 -33.40
N TYR A 350 22.03 41.19 -33.49
CA TYR A 350 22.79 40.00 -33.84
C TYR A 350 22.38 39.44 -35.21
N ARG A 351 23.32 38.81 -35.92
CA ARG A 351 23.06 38.11 -37.18
C ARG A 351 23.14 36.60 -36.97
N GLU A 352 22.05 35.90 -37.31
CA GLU A 352 21.97 34.44 -37.29
C GLU A 352 22.47 33.83 -38.62
N PRO A 353 23.06 32.62 -38.62
CA PRO A 353 23.20 31.66 -37.52
C PRO A 353 24.46 31.82 -36.64
N GLU A 354 25.36 32.77 -36.93
CA GLU A 354 26.68 32.91 -36.28
C GLU A 354 26.65 33.73 -34.98
N HIS A 355 25.49 34.28 -34.58
CA HIS A 355 25.30 35.16 -33.42
C HIS A 355 26.31 36.35 -33.38
N GLU A 356 26.72 36.85 -34.54
CA GLU A 356 27.67 37.95 -34.64
C GLU A 356 26.99 39.27 -34.26
N LEU A 357 27.63 40.09 -33.41
CA LEU A 357 27.14 41.43 -33.06
C LEU A 357 27.36 42.41 -34.22
N VAL A 358 26.31 42.73 -34.97
CA VAL A 358 26.39 43.53 -36.20
C VAL A 358 26.05 45.01 -35.96
N GLY A 359 25.37 45.33 -34.86
CA GLY A 359 25.00 46.70 -34.54
C GLY A 359 24.31 46.89 -33.19
N ARG A 360 23.76 48.09 -32.97
CA ARG A 360 22.90 48.41 -31.83
C ARG A 360 21.70 49.24 -32.27
N VAL A 361 20.53 48.98 -31.69
CA VAL A 361 19.29 49.73 -31.88
C VAL A 361 18.88 50.43 -30.59
N GLN A 362 18.55 51.72 -30.67
CA GLN A 362 18.10 52.52 -29.54
C GLN A 362 16.57 52.53 -29.49
N LEU A 363 16.01 51.98 -28.42
CA LEU A 363 14.57 51.93 -28.18
C LEU A 363 14.20 52.84 -27.03
N HIS A 364 13.12 53.58 -27.21
CA HIS A 364 12.43 54.28 -26.14
C HIS A 364 11.18 53.47 -25.80
N THR A 365 11.18 52.86 -24.61
CA THR A 365 10.12 51.95 -24.17
C THR A 365 9.50 52.46 -22.88
N SER A 366 8.17 52.52 -22.83
CA SER A 366 7.44 52.78 -21.59
C SER A 366 6.46 51.66 -21.30
N TYR A 367 6.49 51.16 -20.07
CA TYR A 367 5.61 50.11 -19.57
C TYR A 367 4.65 50.72 -18.57
N SER A 368 3.34 50.59 -18.82
CA SER A 368 2.31 51.12 -17.93
C SER A 368 1.36 50.00 -17.50
N THR A 369 1.10 49.93 -16.19
CA THR A 369 0.17 48.98 -15.54
C THR A 369 -0.99 49.70 -14.84
N SER A 370 -1.27 50.98 -15.15
CA SER A 370 -2.27 51.75 -14.41
C SER A 370 -3.68 51.18 -14.58
N PRO A 371 -4.41 50.92 -13.48
CA PRO A 371 -5.79 50.45 -13.53
C PRO A 371 -6.81 51.61 -13.60
N ASP A 372 -6.37 52.88 -13.68
CA ASP A 372 -7.28 54.01 -13.62
C ASP A 372 -7.00 55.08 -14.69
N GLU A 373 -8.09 55.69 -15.12
CA GLU A 373 -8.25 56.78 -16.10
C GLU A 373 -8.31 56.44 -17.61
N ASN A 374 -9.53 56.63 -18.12
CA ASN A 374 -9.92 56.95 -19.49
C ASN A 374 -9.89 55.81 -20.52
N HIS A 375 -11.04 55.13 -20.55
CA HIS A 375 -11.72 54.55 -21.72
C HIS A 375 -11.17 55.01 -23.09
N SER A 376 -10.17 54.29 -23.57
CA SER A 376 -9.90 54.09 -25.01
C SER A 376 -9.21 52.75 -25.19
N LEU A 377 -9.94 51.70 -24.85
CA LEU A 377 -9.62 50.32 -25.16
C LEU A 377 -9.70 50.12 -26.68
N LYS A 378 -8.60 50.35 -27.40
CA LYS A 378 -8.42 49.86 -28.79
C LYS A 378 -7.86 48.43 -28.87
N CYS A 379 -8.01 47.67 -27.78
CA CYS A 379 -8.14 46.22 -27.78
C CYS A 379 -9.44 45.90 -27.03
N GLY A 380 -10.53 46.51 -27.49
CA GLY A 380 -11.80 46.56 -26.78
C GLY A 380 -12.56 45.25 -26.86
N LEU A 381 -13.06 44.81 -25.71
CA LEU A 381 -14.32 44.07 -25.68
C LEU A 381 -15.30 44.84 -26.58
N VAL A 382 -15.80 44.19 -27.61
CA VAL A 382 -16.87 44.72 -28.46
C VAL A 382 -18.05 45.01 -27.51
N ALA A 383 -18.60 46.24 -27.48
CA ALA A 383 -19.59 46.65 -26.47
C ALA A 383 -20.77 45.66 -26.37
N GLU A 384 -21.08 45.03 -27.49
CA GLU A 384 -22.06 43.98 -27.69
C GLU A 384 -21.73 42.68 -26.92
N THR A 385 -20.45 42.29 -26.82
CA THR A 385 -20.01 41.14 -26.01
C THR A 385 -20.13 41.39 -24.51
N VAL A 386 -19.86 42.62 -24.06
CA VAL A 386 -20.07 43.02 -22.66
C VAL A 386 -21.56 43.03 -22.34
N ALA A 387 -22.38 43.57 -23.24
CA ALA A 387 -23.82 43.58 -23.06
C ALA A 387 -24.43 42.17 -23.02
N TYR A 388 -23.91 41.26 -23.84
CA TYR A 388 -24.27 39.85 -23.81
C TYR A 388 -23.83 39.15 -22.51
N ASP A 389 -22.62 39.41 -22.03
CA ASP A 389 -22.14 38.85 -20.76
C ASP A 389 -23.06 39.27 -19.60
N ILE A 390 -23.49 40.54 -19.54
CA ILE A 390 -24.44 41.03 -18.53
C ILE A 390 -25.81 40.36 -18.71
N LEU A 391 -26.35 40.28 -19.93
CA LEU A 391 -27.62 39.60 -20.20
C LEU A 391 -27.57 38.12 -19.78
N LEU A 392 -26.45 37.44 -20.01
CA LEU A 392 -26.26 36.05 -19.62
C LEU A 392 -26.30 35.87 -18.09
N GLU A 393 -25.63 36.75 -17.34
CA GLU A 393 -25.69 36.72 -15.87
C GLU A 393 -27.11 36.96 -15.36
N VAL A 394 -27.83 37.89 -15.97
CA VAL A 394 -29.23 38.20 -15.62
C VAL A 394 -30.15 37.02 -15.91
N ALA A 395 -29.98 36.36 -17.05
CA ALA A 395 -30.72 35.16 -17.42
C ALA A 395 -30.45 34.00 -16.45
N MET A 396 -29.19 33.80 -16.04
CA MET A 396 -28.79 32.78 -15.06
C MET A 396 -29.39 33.04 -13.67
N LYS A 397 -29.34 34.29 -13.19
CA LYS A 397 -29.96 34.68 -11.92
C LYS A 397 -31.47 34.45 -11.93
N SER A 398 -32.13 34.84 -13.02
CA SER A 398 -33.59 34.71 -13.17
C SER A 398 -34.05 33.26 -13.30
N SER A 399 -33.17 32.37 -13.77
CA SER A 399 -33.45 30.94 -13.94
C SER A 399 -32.96 30.09 -12.76
N HIS A 400 -32.51 30.70 -11.66
CA HIS A 400 -31.90 30.03 -10.50
C HIS A 400 -30.81 29.02 -10.89
N PHE A 401 -29.88 29.46 -11.75
CA PHE A 401 -28.74 28.65 -12.17
C PHE A 401 -27.85 28.30 -10.96
N GLN A 402 -27.67 27.01 -10.72
CA GLN A 402 -26.90 26.48 -9.60
C GLN A 402 -26.40 25.06 -9.92
N GLN A 403 -25.60 24.49 -9.02
CA GLN A 403 -25.21 23.07 -9.05
C GLN A 403 -26.42 22.16 -9.34
N ARG A 404 -26.33 21.29 -10.36
CA ARG A 404 -27.41 20.41 -10.91
C ARG A 404 -28.52 21.10 -11.72
N ASN A 405 -28.58 22.43 -11.77
CA ASN A 405 -29.49 23.17 -12.65
C ASN A 405 -28.66 24.00 -13.65
N LEU A 406 -28.12 23.31 -14.65
CA LEU A 406 -27.14 23.85 -15.59
C LEU A 406 -27.73 24.24 -16.94
N LEU A 407 -29.04 24.17 -17.13
CA LEU A 407 -29.70 24.45 -18.41
C LEU A 407 -30.57 25.70 -18.30
N LEU A 408 -30.40 26.62 -19.25
CA LEU A 408 -31.32 27.73 -19.45
C LEU A 408 -32.45 27.27 -20.36
N GLU A 409 -33.68 27.27 -19.86
CA GLU A 409 -34.88 26.89 -20.62
C GLU A 409 -35.86 28.08 -20.76
N GLY A 410 -36.72 28.01 -21.77
CA GLY A 410 -37.79 28.98 -21.98
C GLY A 410 -37.34 30.33 -22.55
N PRO A 411 -38.02 31.43 -22.19
CA PRO A 411 -37.91 32.72 -22.88
C PRO A 411 -36.52 33.36 -22.76
N TRP A 412 -35.77 33.10 -21.67
CA TRP A 412 -34.41 33.60 -21.48
C TRP A 412 -33.39 32.98 -22.44
N LYS A 413 -33.55 31.68 -22.79
CA LYS A 413 -32.73 31.01 -23.81
C LYS A 413 -32.97 31.62 -25.19
N TRP A 414 -34.24 31.90 -25.51
CA TRP A 414 -34.61 32.58 -26.75
C TRP A 414 -33.99 33.98 -26.83
N LEU A 415 -34.06 34.76 -25.75
CA LEU A 415 -33.54 36.13 -25.71
C LEU A 415 -32.03 36.16 -25.96
N LEU A 416 -31.27 35.27 -25.31
CA LEU A 416 -29.82 35.13 -25.51
C LEU A 416 -29.47 34.76 -26.96
N TYR A 417 -30.17 33.78 -27.54
CA TYR A 417 -29.95 33.37 -28.93
C TYR A 417 -30.26 34.49 -29.92
N LYS A 418 -31.38 35.19 -29.74
CA LYS A 418 -31.76 36.32 -30.58
C LYS A 418 -30.82 37.51 -30.41
N PHE A 419 -30.33 37.76 -29.19
CA PHE A 419 -29.36 38.82 -28.94
C PHE A 419 -28.04 38.53 -29.66
N ALA A 420 -27.51 37.31 -29.53
CA ALA A 420 -26.26 36.94 -30.19
C ALA A 420 -26.35 37.04 -31.72
N THR A 421 -27.46 36.57 -32.30
CA THR A 421 -27.67 36.62 -33.77
C THR A 421 -27.90 38.04 -34.28
N TYR A 422 -28.65 38.87 -33.55
CA TYR A 422 -28.96 40.24 -33.96
C TYR A 422 -27.75 41.18 -33.87
N TYR A 423 -26.92 41.04 -32.83
CA TYR A 423 -25.73 41.87 -32.60
C TYR A 423 -24.43 41.25 -33.13
N GLY A 424 -24.50 40.13 -33.87
CA GLY A 424 -23.35 39.55 -34.56
C GLY A 424 -22.30 38.91 -33.64
N ILE A 425 -22.71 38.39 -32.48
CA ILE A 425 -21.82 37.73 -31.54
C ILE A 425 -21.51 36.31 -32.03
N SER A 426 -20.23 35.95 -32.04
CA SER A 426 -19.76 34.62 -32.46
C SER A 426 -20.40 33.51 -31.61
N ASP A 427 -20.91 32.47 -32.27
CA ASP A 427 -21.42 31.27 -31.61
C ASP A 427 -20.37 30.64 -30.68
N SER A 428 -19.09 30.62 -31.08
CA SER A 428 -18.00 30.12 -30.24
C SER A 428 -17.80 30.96 -28.98
N TYR A 429 -17.95 32.28 -29.06
CA TYR A 429 -17.91 33.18 -27.91
C TYR A 429 -19.05 32.89 -26.93
N THR A 430 -20.29 32.78 -27.42
CA THR A 430 -21.46 32.53 -26.57
C THR A 430 -21.33 31.21 -25.79
N LYS A 431 -20.86 30.15 -26.46
CA LYS A 431 -20.64 28.83 -25.85
C LYS A 431 -19.49 28.86 -24.83
N LEU A 432 -18.36 29.48 -25.16
CA LEU A 432 -17.23 29.61 -24.23
C LEU A 432 -17.60 30.44 -23.00
N ARG A 433 -18.33 31.55 -23.19
CA ARG A 433 -18.77 32.37 -22.05
C ARG A 433 -19.75 31.60 -21.16
N TYR A 434 -20.71 30.89 -21.74
CA TYR A 434 -21.62 30.04 -20.98
C TYR A 434 -20.88 28.95 -20.22
N LEU A 435 -19.95 28.26 -20.89
CA LEU A 435 -19.12 27.22 -20.31
C LEU A 435 -18.26 27.76 -19.16
N SER A 436 -17.73 28.98 -19.23
CA SER A 436 -17.01 29.61 -18.11
C SER A 436 -17.83 29.69 -16.83
N TYR A 437 -19.14 29.93 -16.90
CA TYR A 437 -20.01 29.95 -15.72
C TYR A 437 -20.43 28.55 -15.27
N VAL A 438 -20.64 27.63 -16.22
CA VAL A 438 -20.87 26.20 -15.91
C VAL A 438 -19.68 25.66 -15.12
N MET A 439 -18.46 25.95 -15.54
CA MET A 439 -17.23 25.47 -14.90
C MET A 439 -17.01 26.05 -13.49
N ASP A 440 -17.60 27.19 -13.15
CA ASP A 440 -17.55 27.75 -11.78
C ASP A 440 -18.39 26.93 -10.78
N VAL A 441 -19.40 26.19 -11.24
CA VAL A 441 -20.29 25.34 -10.41
C VAL A 441 -20.23 23.86 -10.79
N ALA A 442 -19.30 23.50 -11.67
CA ALA A 442 -19.26 22.18 -12.28
C ALA A 442 -18.91 21.10 -11.25
N THR A 443 -19.59 19.97 -11.38
CA THR A 443 -19.44 18.80 -10.50
C THR A 443 -19.21 17.53 -11.31
N PRO A 444 -18.57 16.50 -10.73
CA PRO A 444 -18.28 15.23 -11.39
C PRO A 444 -19.53 14.36 -11.57
N THR A 445 -20.53 14.86 -12.30
CA THR A 445 -21.81 14.19 -12.57
C THR A 445 -22.04 14.06 -14.08
N GLU A 446 -22.86 13.08 -14.51
CA GLU A 446 -23.12 12.85 -15.94
C GLU A 446 -23.75 14.07 -16.63
N ASP A 447 -24.74 14.71 -15.99
CA ASP A 447 -25.45 15.88 -16.50
C ASP A 447 -24.52 17.06 -16.75
N CYS A 448 -23.56 17.29 -15.84
CA CYS A 448 -22.59 18.36 -16.00
C CYS A 448 -21.57 18.07 -17.10
N LEU A 449 -20.98 16.87 -17.08
CA LEU A 449 -19.92 16.49 -18.03
C LEU A 449 -20.45 16.36 -19.47
N SER A 450 -21.68 15.87 -19.65
CA SER A 450 -22.32 15.79 -20.96
C SER A 450 -22.60 17.18 -21.55
N LEU A 451 -23.04 18.14 -20.73
CA LEU A 451 -23.21 19.53 -21.16
C LEU A 451 -21.88 20.18 -21.55
N VAL A 452 -20.82 19.93 -20.79
CA VAL A 452 -19.46 20.41 -21.10
C VAL A 452 -18.99 19.83 -22.45
N GLU A 453 -19.19 18.53 -22.68
CA GLU A 453 -18.86 17.85 -23.93
C GLU A 453 -19.61 18.47 -25.12
N GLU A 454 -20.92 18.67 -25.00
CA GLU A 454 -21.78 19.26 -26.04
C GLU A 454 -21.35 20.68 -26.43
N LEU A 455 -21.02 21.52 -25.46
CA LEU A 455 -20.64 22.91 -25.70
C LEU A 455 -19.21 23.04 -26.25
N LEU A 456 -18.31 22.14 -25.85
CA LEU A 456 -16.88 22.21 -26.18
C LEU A 456 -16.56 21.59 -27.55
N GLN A 457 -17.24 20.50 -27.93
CA GLN A 457 -17.02 19.80 -29.20
C GLN A 457 -17.02 20.73 -30.43
N PRO A 458 -18.05 21.59 -30.68
CA PRO A 458 -18.06 22.46 -31.84
C PRO A 458 -16.94 23.52 -31.84
N VAL A 459 -16.51 23.96 -30.64
CA VAL A 459 -15.42 24.95 -30.50
C VAL A 459 -14.07 24.34 -30.84
N ILE A 460 -13.80 23.11 -30.40
CA ILE A 460 -12.56 22.39 -30.72
C ILE A 460 -12.50 22.00 -32.20
N MET A 461 -13.62 21.55 -32.77
CA MET A 461 -13.68 21.26 -34.22
C MET A 461 -13.38 22.51 -35.05
N LYS A 462 -13.87 23.68 -34.64
CA LYS A 462 -13.58 24.96 -35.30
C LYS A 462 -12.09 25.34 -35.15
N GLN A 463 -11.52 25.20 -33.95
CA GLN A 463 -10.09 25.44 -33.68
C GLN A 463 -9.16 24.60 -34.57
N ASN A 464 -9.49 23.32 -34.78
CA ASN A 464 -8.69 22.39 -35.59
C ASN A 464 -9.00 22.50 -37.11
N GLY A 465 -10.06 23.21 -37.49
CA GLY A 465 -10.46 23.45 -38.88
C GLY A 465 -9.85 24.73 -39.48
N ARG A 466 -10.35 25.15 -40.65
CA ARG A 466 -9.89 26.39 -41.33
C ARG A 466 -10.38 27.70 -40.68
N GLY A 467 -11.14 27.63 -39.59
CA GLY A 467 -11.71 28.81 -38.92
C GLY A 467 -10.92 29.18 -37.67
N SER A 468 -10.15 30.27 -37.68
CA SER A 468 -9.45 30.73 -36.49
C SER A 468 -10.44 31.29 -35.45
N LEU A 469 -10.26 30.87 -34.20
CA LEU A 469 -10.91 31.53 -33.05
C LEU A 469 -10.29 32.90 -32.84
N SER A 470 -11.07 33.85 -32.35
CA SER A 470 -10.56 35.18 -31.96
C SER A 470 -9.57 35.10 -30.79
N ARG A 471 -8.77 36.15 -30.58
CA ARG A 471 -7.82 36.21 -29.44
C ARG A 471 -8.52 36.04 -28.09
N GLN A 472 -9.70 36.64 -27.94
CA GLN A 472 -10.50 36.54 -26.71
C GLN A 472 -11.06 35.12 -26.52
N GLU A 473 -11.58 34.50 -27.58
CA GLU A 473 -12.08 33.11 -27.52
C GLU A 473 -10.96 32.12 -27.18
N ASN A 474 -9.77 32.25 -27.78
CA ASN A 474 -8.63 31.39 -27.45
C ASN A 474 -8.20 31.51 -25.98
N ARG A 475 -8.22 32.72 -25.42
CA ARG A 475 -7.91 32.93 -24.00
C ARG A 475 -8.95 32.26 -23.10
N MET A 476 -10.23 32.46 -23.36
CA MET A 476 -11.30 31.82 -22.59
C MET A 476 -11.23 30.29 -22.70
N LEU A 477 -10.97 29.76 -23.90
CA LEU A 477 -10.81 28.33 -24.11
C LEU A 477 -9.64 27.75 -23.30
N LEU A 478 -8.51 28.45 -23.19
CA LEU A 478 -7.38 28.00 -22.38
C LEU A 478 -7.74 27.94 -20.89
N GLU A 479 -8.37 29.00 -20.35
CA GLU A 479 -8.82 29.05 -18.95
C GLU A 479 -9.84 27.94 -18.65
N ILE A 480 -10.77 27.68 -19.58
CA ILE A 480 -11.76 26.61 -19.48
C ILE A 480 -11.10 25.24 -19.55
N LYS A 481 -10.15 25.01 -20.47
CA LYS A 481 -9.40 23.74 -20.55
C LYS A 481 -8.72 23.44 -19.22
N GLU A 482 -8.07 24.41 -18.59
CA GLU A 482 -7.47 24.22 -17.26
C GLU A 482 -8.49 23.87 -16.17
N GLN A 483 -9.69 24.46 -16.20
CA GLN A 483 -10.77 24.11 -15.27
C GLN A 483 -11.29 22.68 -15.54
N ILE A 484 -11.46 22.29 -16.80
CA ILE A 484 -11.90 20.94 -17.18
C ILE A 484 -10.87 19.90 -16.74
N GLU A 485 -9.58 20.17 -16.90
CA GLU A 485 -8.51 19.29 -16.39
C GLU A 485 -8.63 19.04 -14.89
N LYS A 486 -9.00 20.06 -14.10
CA LYS A 486 -9.20 19.90 -12.64
C LYS A 486 -10.38 18.98 -12.32
N ILE A 487 -11.47 19.08 -13.09
CA ILE A 487 -12.64 18.22 -12.90
C ILE A 487 -12.34 16.79 -13.37
N LEU A 488 -11.67 16.62 -14.51
CA LEU A 488 -11.24 15.31 -14.98
C LEU A 488 -10.30 14.64 -13.97
N ALA A 489 -9.34 15.39 -13.41
CA ALA A 489 -8.51 14.91 -12.31
C ALA A 489 -9.36 14.47 -11.11
N LEU A 490 -10.34 15.28 -10.70
CA LEU A 490 -11.24 14.95 -9.59
C LEU A 490 -12.05 13.66 -9.87
N VAL A 491 -12.56 13.48 -11.09
CA VAL A 491 -13.30 12.26 -11.48
C VAL A 491 -12.39 11.04 -11.44
N PHE A 492 -11.27 11.08 -12.16
CA PHE A 492 -10.36 9.95 -12.27
C PHE A 492 -9.67 9.60 -10.94
N GLU A 493 -9.38 10.59 -10.09
CA GLU A 493 -8.84 10.36 -8.74
C GLU A 493 -9.87 9.77 -7.76
N ASN A 494 -11.17 9.78 -8.10
CA ASN A 494 -12.26 9.29 -7.24
C ASN A 494 -13.21 8.33 -7.96
N TYR A 495 -12.77 7.61 -9.00
CA TYR A 495 -13.64 6.83 -9.89
C TYR A 495 -14.53 5.79 -9.19
N LYS A 496 -14.12 5.22 -8.05
CA LYS A 496 -14.93 4.28 -7.24
C LYS A 496 -15.91 4.96 -6.26
N SER A 497 -15.78 6.27 -6.08
CA SER A 497 -16.55 7.07 -5.11
C SER A 497 -17.48 8.07 -5.79
N LEU A 498 -17.66 7.95 -7.11
CA LEU A 498 -18.60 8.76 -7.88
C LEU A 498 -20.03 8.35 -7.54
N ASP A 499 -20.87 9.34 -7.26
CA ASP A 499 -22.26 9.13 -6.88
C ASP A 499 -23.15 10.18 -7.55
N GLU A 500 -23.99 9.72 -8.47
CA GLU A 500 -24.93 10.55 -9.22
C GLU A 500 -26.11 11.04 -8.36
N SER A 501 -26.29 10.54 -7.14
CA SER A 501 -27.32 11.02 -6.21
C SER A 501 -26.82 12.13 -5.27
N SER A 502 -25.50 12.20 -5.06
CA SER A 502 -24.85 13.21 -4.24
C SER A 502 -24.85 14.57 -4.95
N PRO A 503 -25.16 15.70 -4.27
CA PRO A 503 -25.09 17.01 -4.90
C PRO A 503 -23.69 17.32 -5.44
N SER A 504 -22.63 16.90 -4.73
CA SER A 504 -21.23 17.10 -5.12
C SER A 504 -20.71 16.11 -6.17
N GLY A 505 -21.50 15.12 -6.58
CA GLY A 505 -21.08 14.04 -7.48
C GLY A 505 -20.13 13.01 -6.85
N ILE A 506 -19.80 13.16 -5.56
CA ILE A 506 -18.91 12.26 -4.81
C ILE A 506 -19.65 11.77 -3.56
N ALA A 507 -19.54 10.46 -3.28
CA ALA A 507 -20.09 9.84 -2.08
C ALA A 507 -19.51 10.47 -0.80
N ALA A 508 -20.38 10.87 0.13
CA ALA A 508 -19.98 11.53 1.38
C ALA A 508 -19.38 10.58 2.42
N VAL A 509 -19.71 9.28 2.35
CA VAL A 509 -19.24 8.24 3.26
C VAL A 509 -18.35 7.27 2.50
N PHE A 510 -17.23 6.89 3.10
CA PHE A 510 -16.39 5.81 2.56
C PHE A 510 -17.16 4.49 2.62
N GLY A 511 -17.72 4.07 1.48
CA GLY A 511 -18.38 2.78 1.31
C GLY A 511 -17.45 1.74 0.69
N SER A 512 -17.81 0.45 0.87
CA SER A 512 -17.26 -0.62 0.04
C SER A 512 -17.42 -0.26 -1.43
N ALA A 513 -16.38 -0.45 -2.24
CA ALA A 513 -16.50 -0.24 -3.67
C ALA A 513 -17.59 -1.18 -4.24
N ASN A 514 -18.42 -0.63 -5.10
CA ASN A 514 -19.38 -1.38 -5.90
C ASN A 514 -18.78 -1.55 -7.29
N GLY A 515 -18.89 -2.74 -7.89
CA GLY A 515 -18.38 -3.02 -9.25
C GLY A 515 -19.08 -2.28 -10.38
N PHE A 516 -20.01 -1.36 -10.10
CA PHE A 516 -20.75 -0.62 -11.12
C PHE A 516 -19.95 0.59 -11.60
N VAL A 517 -19.80 0.76 -12.91
CA VAL A 517 -19.19 1.96 -13.47
C VAL A 517 -20.16 3.12 -13.43
N ALA A 518 -19.74 4.22 -12.80
CA ALA A 518 -20.50 5.46 -12.79
C ALA A 518 -20.58 6.06 -14.21
N SER A 519 -21.75 6.58 -14.57
CA SER A 519 -22.00 7.28 -15.83
C SER A 519 -21.05 8.47 -16.03
N ALA A 520 -20.76 9.24 -14.97
CA ALA A 520 -19.76 10.30 -14.97
C ALA A 520 -18.37 9.85 -15.44
N LEU A 521 -17.92 8.62 -15.10
CA LEU A 521 -16.63 8.10 -15.55
C LEU A 521 -16.61 7.91 -17.07
N THR A 522 -17.67 7.34 -17.62
CA THR A 522 -17.82 7.10 -19.07
C THR A 522 -17.77 8.42 -19.85
N ARG A 523 -18.47 9.45 -19.37
CA ARG A 523 -18.42 10.79 -19.98
C ARG A 523 -17.05 11.45 -19.87
N SER A 524 -16.39 11.28 -18.73
CA SER A 524 -15.05 11.85 -18.51
C SER A 524 -14.01 11.25 -19.46
N VAL A 525 -14.08 9.95 -19.77
CA VAL A 525 -13.16 9.33 -20.74
C VAL A 525 -13.36 9.92 -22.14
N LYS A 526 -14.62 10.14 -22.57
CA LYS A 526 -14.92 10.79 -23.85
C LYS A 526 -14.41 12.22 -23.91
N LEU A 527 -14.65 13.00 -22.85
CA LEU A 527 -14.18 14.37 -22.73
C LEU A 527 -12.64 14.45 -22.71
N TYR A 528 -11.99 13.48 -22.06
CA TYR A 528 -10.52 13.36 -22.04
C TYR A 528 -9.98 13.07 -23.45
N ALA A 529 -10.61 12.17 -24.21
CA ALA A 529 -10.22 11.86 -25.59
C ALA A 529 -10.48 13.02 -26.58
N LEU A 530 -11.40 13.93 -26.25
CA LEU A 530 -11.67 15.14 -27.02
C LEU A 530 -10.61 16.23 -26.78
N LEU A 531 -10.02 16.28 -25.58
CA LEU A 531 -9.00 17.26 -25.19
C LEU A 531 -7.57 16.82 -25.48
N HIS A 532 -7.29 15.53 -25.35
CA HIS A 532 -5.95 14.95 -25.48
C HIS A 532 -5.88 13.96 -26.63
N ASP A 533 -4.72 13.91 -27.28
CA ASP A 533 -4.39 12.79 -28.15
C ASP A 533 -4.13 11.54 -27.31
N VAL A 534 -5.06 10.60 -27.35
CA VAL A 534 -5.03 9.34 -26.59
C VAL A 534 -3.85 8.43 -27.01
N LEU A 535 -3.25 8.69 -28.18
CA LEU A 535 -2.05 7.99 -28.65
C LEU A 535 -0.74 8.61 -28.13
N SER A 536 -0.79 9.84 -27.60
CA SER A 536 0.38 10.50 -27.02
C SER A 536 0.79 9.84 -25.69
N SER A 537 2.08 9.54 -25.55
CA SER A 537 2.64 8.98 -24.32
C SER A 537 2.41 9.89 -23.11
N GLU A 538 2.39 11.21 -23.30
CA GLU A 538 2.18 12.16 -22.20
C GLU A 538 0.75 12.07 -21.65
N ALA A 539 -0.25 11.97 -22.53
CA ALA A 539 -1.65 11.82 -22.15
C ALA A 539 -1.89 10.46 -21.45
N GLN A 540 -1.36 9.37 -22.03
CA GLN A 540 -1.47 8.03 -21.43
C GLN A 540 -0.89 8.00 -20.01
N LEU A 541 0.32 8.55 -19.81
CA LEU A 541 0.96 8.64 -18.50
C LEU A 541 0.17 9.52 -17.53
N LYS A 542 -0.42 10.62 -18.00
CA LYS A 542 -1.23 11.51 -17.18
C LYS A 542 -2.49 10.82 -16.67
N LEU A 543 -3.22 10.11 -17.53
CA LEU A 543 -4.41 9.34 -17.14
C LEU A 543 -4.06 8.20 -16.16
N CYS A 544 -2.97 7.48 -16.42
CA CYS A 544 -2.45 6.49 -15.48
C CYS A 544 -2.12 7.10 -14.12
N ARG A 545 -1.49 8.29 -14.06
CA ARG A 545 -1.19 8.98 -12.79
C ARG A 545 -2.43 9.31 -11.98
N TYR A 546 -3.53 9.72 -12.62
CA TYR A 546 -4.79 9.97 -11.90
C TYR A 546 -5.35 8.69 -11.26
N LEU A 547 -5.38 7.58 -11.99
CA LEU A 547 -5.83 6.29 -11.46
C LEU A 547 -4.89 5.74 -10.37
N GLN A 548 -3.59 5.95 -10.50
CA GLN A 548 -2.62 5.63 -9.44
C GLN A 548 -2.88 6.47 -8.19
N ALA A 549 -3.17 7.77 -8.34
CA ALA A 549 -3.50 8.65 -7.23
C ALA A 549 -4.81 8.22 -6.53
N ALA A 550 -5.83 7.82 -7.30
CA ALA A 550 -7.07 7.25 -6.77
C ALA A 550 -6.81 6.01 -5.91
N THR A 551 -6.04 5.07 -6.45
CA THR A 551 -5.69 3.81 -5.79
C THR A 551 -4.94 4.06 -4.49
N ARG A 552 -3.95 4.97 -4.49
CA ARG A 552 -3.23 5.37 -3.28
C ARG A 552 -4.13 6.05 -2.25
N LYS A 553 -5.04 6.92 -2.68
CA LYS A 553 -6.00 7.58 -1.79
C LYS A 553 -6.90 6.56 -1.08
N ARG A 554 -7.41 5.57 -1.82
CA ARG A 554 -8.21 4.47 -1.24
C ARG A 554 -7.40 3.57 -0.32
N SER A 555 -6.18 3.21 -0.72
CA SER A 555 -5.29 2.39 0.12
C SER A 555 -5.01 3.06 1.47
N LYS A 556 -4.72 4.37 1.48
CA LYS A 556 -4.51 5.14 2.72
C LYS A 556 -5.74 5.11 3.64
N LEU A 557 -6.93 5.25 3.08
CA LEU A 557 -8.17 5.21 3.87
C LEU A 557 -8.43 3.83 4.48
N LEU A 558 -8.15 2.75 3.73
CA LEU A 558 -8.30 1.38 4.23
C LEU A 558 -7.29 1.04 5.32
N LEU A 559 -6.08 1.61 5.25
CA LEU A 559 -5.00 1.33 6.18
C LEU A 559 -5.05 2.24 7.43
N ALA A 560 -5.81 3.33 7.41
CA ALA A 560 -5.90 4.32 8.48
C ALA A 560 -6.32 3.75 9.85
N GLU A 561 -7.17 2.71 9.87
CA GLU A 561 -7.55 2.04 11.13
C GLU A 561 -6.37 1.26 11.73
N VAL A 562 -5.50 0.71 10.88
CA VAL A 562 -4.27 0.03 11.30
C VAL A 562 -3.19 1.07 11.63
N ASP A 563 -3.14 2.22 10.92
CA ASP A 563 -2.74 3.55 11.41
C ASP A 563 -2.59 3.63 12.93
N GLU A 564 -3.77 3.71 13.51
CA GLU A 564 -4.01 3.98 14.92
C GLU A 564 -3.42 2.88 15.81
N ILE A 565 -3.58 1.61 15.43
CA ILE A 565 -3.08 0.45 16.18
C ILE A 565 -1.55 0.45 16.25
N ILE A 566 -0.87 0.73 15.13
CA ILE A 566 0.59 0.77 15.10
C ILE A 566 1.11 1.94 15.94
N SER A 567 0.45 3.11 15.88
CA SER A 567 0.82 4.25 16.73
C SER A 567 0.63 3.95 18.22
N SER A 568 -0.50 3.37 18.61
CA SER A 568 -0.75 3.04 20.02
C SER A 568 0.21 1.99 20.57
N SER A 569 0.70 1.09 19.71
CA SER A 569 1.67 0.06 20.09
C SER A 569 3.08 0.63 20.33
N LYS A 570 3.45 1.75 19.71
CA LYS A 570 4.77 2.39 19.89
C LYS A 570 4.89 3.12 21.23
N GLU A 571 3.78 3.41 21.90
CA GLU A 571 3.73 4.12 23.19
C GLU A 571 4.02 3.23 24.41
N GLY A 572 4.44 1.97 24.21
CA GLY A 572 4.99 1.11 25.27
C GLY A 572 3.95 0.51 26.23
N THR A 573 2.66 0.59 25.91
CA THR A 573 1.61 -0.08 26.69
C THR A 573 1.68 -1.58 26.43
N LEU A 574 1.78 -2.40 27.48
CA LEU A 574 1.64 -3.86 27.40
C LEU A 574 0.30 -4.20 26.72
N MET A 575 0.35 -4.64 25.47
CA MET A 575 -0.84 -5.10 24.73
C MET A 575 -1.39 -6.36 25.41
N ASP A 576 -2.60 -6.27 25.97
CA ASP A 576 -3.36 -7.42 26.46
C ASP A 576 -3.64 -8.40 25.30
N GLY A 577 -3.73 -9.70 25.61
CA GLY A 577 -3.96 -10.77 24.62
C GLY A 577 -5.25 -10.59 23.82
N VAL A 578 -6.28 -9.98 24.43
CA VAL A 578 -7.54 -9.63 23.76
C VAL A 578 -7.35 -8.49 22.75
N ILE A 579 -6.54 -7.49 23.09
CA ILE A 579 -6.25 -6.36 22.20
C ILE A 579 -5.42 -6.84 21.02
N LEU A 580 -4.43 -7.71 21.25
CA LEU A 580 -3.63 -8.33 20.19
C LEU A 580 -4.52 -9.16 19.25
N SER A 581 -5.39 -10.02 19.78
CA SER A 581 -6.33 -10.79 18.96
C SER A 581 -7.22 -9.89 18.08
N THR A 582 -7.71 -8.79 18.64
CA THR A 582 -8.53 -7.81 17.90
C THR A 582 -7.72 -7.11 16.81
N ALA A 583 -6.47 -6.74 17.08
CA ALA A 583 -5.57 -6.13 16.11
C ALA A 583 -5.32 -7.04 14.90
N TYR A 584 -5.08 -8.34 15.13
CA TYR A 584 -4.90 -9.33 14.06
C TYR A 584 -6.19 -9.52 13.23
N GLN A 585 -7.36 -9.54 13.86
CA GLN A 585 -8.64 -9.61 13.13
C GLN A 585 -8.93 -8.36 12.30
N LYS A 586 -8.55 -7.18 12.78
CA LYS A 586 -8.64 -5.93 12.02
C LYS A 586 -7.70 -5.96 10.81
N MET A 587 -6.44 -6.39 10.99
CA MET A 587 -5.50 -6.54 9.89
C MET A 587 -5.99 -7.54 8.84
N LYS A 588 -6.55 -8.69 9.26
CA LYS A 588 -7.20 -9.65 8.36
C LYS A 588 -8.34 -9.00 7.57
N THR A 589 -9.15 -8.17 8.22
CA THR A 589 -10.25 -7.45 7.57
C THR A 589 -9.71 -6.48 6.51
N VAL A 590 -8.59 -5.81 6.76
CA VAL A 590 -7.92 -4.95 5.78
C VAL A 590 -7.43 -5.75 4.57
N VAL A 591 -6.78 -6.90 4.76
CA VAL A 591 -6.37 -7.79 3.66
C VAL A 591 -7.59 -8.18 2.80
N ARG A 592 -8.70 -8.56 3.44
CA ARG A 592 -9.95 -8.91 2.75
C ARG A 592 -10.56 -7.71 2.01
N ASN A 593 -10.53 -6.52 2.60
CA ASN A 593 -11.06 -5.31 1.97
C ASN A 593 -10.22 -4.95 0.73
N ILE A 594 -8.89 -5.03 0.80
CA ILE A 594 -8.00 -4.81 -0.34
C ILE A 594 -8.22 -5.85 -1.44
N ARG A 595 -8.40 -7.13 -1.07
CA ARG A 595 -8.81 -8.19 -2.01
C ARG A 595 -10.09 -7.82 -2.74
N ASN A 596 -11.10 -7.34 -2.02
CA ASN A 596 -12.37 -6.91 -2.63
C ASN A 596 -12.18 -5.66 -3.52
N GLU A 597 -11.30 -4.73 -3.16
CA GLU A 597 -10.98 -3.58 -4.01
C GLU A 597 -10.39 -4.00 -5.36
N VAL A 598 -9.46 -4.95 -5.37
CA VAL A 598 -8.89 -5.47 -6.61
C VAL A 598 -9.96 -6.19 -7.44
N MET A 599 -10.85 -6.96 -6.80
CA MET A 599 -12.00 -7.56 -7.47
C MET A 599 -12.90 -6.51 -8.14
N THR A 600 -13.21 -5.41 -7.45
CA THR A 600 -14.02 -4.34 -8.05
C THR A 600 -13.31 -3.66 -9.22
N ASP A 601 -11.98 -3.58 -9.21
CA ASP A 601 -11.20 -3.07 -10.35
C ASP A 601 -11.27 -3.99 -11.56
N ILE A 602 -11.25 -5.30 -11.32
CA ILE A 602 -11.45 -6.31 -12.37
C ILE A 602 -12.86 -6.16 -12.97
N GLU A 603 -13.89 -6.00 -12.14
CA GLU A 603 -15.27 -5.79 -12.58
C GLU A 603 -15.46 -4.49 -13.40
N ILE A 604 -14.82 -3.40 -12.97
CA ILE A 604 -14.81 -2.12 -13.70
C ILE A 604 -14.07 -2.26 -15.02
N HIS A 605 -12.94 -2.96 -15.04
CA HIS A 605 -12.14 -3.18 -16.24
C HIS A 605 -12.89 -3.99 -17.29
N HIS A 606 -13.61 -5.04 -16.88
CA HIS A 606 -14.42 -5.87 -17.79
C HIS A 606 -15.58 -5.11 -18.48
N GLN A 607 -15.98 -3.95 -17.96
CA GLN A 607 -16.98 -3.10 -18.60
C GLN A 607 -16.42 -2.26 -19.76
N ASN A 608 -15.11 -2.33 -20.06
CA ASN A 608 -14.45 -1.71 -21.21
C ASN A 608 -14.68 -0.19 -21.37
N VAL A 609 -14.84 0.52 -20.24
CA VAL A 609 -15.02 1.99 -20.24
C VAL A 609 -13.68 2.73 -20.37
N LEU A 610 -12.60 2.14 -19.89
CA LEU A 610 -11.25 2.73 -19.97
C LEU A 610 -10.58 2.39 -21.31
N PRO A 611 -9.67 3.26 -21.82
CA PRO A 611 -8.89 2.97 -23.01
C PRO A 611 -8.07 1.68 -22.90
N SER A 612 -7.84 0.99 -24.02
CA SER A 612 -7.20 -0.33 -24.08
C SER A 612 -5.75 -0.38 -23.57
N PHE A 613 -5.06 0.75 -23.50
CA PHE A 613 -3.70 0.81 -22.93
C PHE A 613 -3.68 0.76 -21.40
N ILE A 614 -4.84 0.89 -20.74
CA ILE A 614 -4.97 0.86 -19.28
C ILE A 614 -5.40 -0.53 -18.83
N ASP A 615 -4.44 -1.28 -18.28
CA ASP A 615 -4.72 -2.46 -17.49
C ASP A 615 -4.96 -2.02 -16.04
N LEU A 616 -6.23 -1.73 -15.72
CA LEU A 616 -6.62 -1.26 -14.39
C LEU A 616 -6.29 -2.30 -13.30
N PRO A 617 -6.57 -3.61 -13.46
CA PRO A 617 -6.23 -4.61 -12.45
C PRO A 617 -4.75 -4.70 -12.15
N ASN A 618 -3.86 -4.75 -13.16
CA ASN A 618 -2.42 -4.77 -12.91
C ASN A 618 -1.93 -3.44 -12.28
N LEU A 619 -2.48 -2.30 -12.73
CA LEU A 619 -2.13 -0.99 -12.18
C LEU A 619 -2.51 -0.88 -10.69
N SER A 620 -3.74 -1.23 -10.33
CA SER A 620 -4.22 -1.04 -8.96
C SER A 620 -3.63 -2.08 -7.99
N SER A 621 -3.61 -3.35 -8.38
CA SER A 621 -3.06 -4.45 -7.58
C SER A 621 -1.58 -4.26 -7.27
N SER A 622 -0.78 -3.71 -8.19
CA SER A 622 0.64 -3.40 -7.95
C SER A 622 0.81 -2.44 -6.77
N ILE A 623 -0.02 -1.40 -6.70
CA ILE A 623 0.02 -0.39 -5.64
C ILE A 623 -0.53 -0.97 -4.34
N TYR A 624 -1.69 -1.64 -4.39
CA TYR A 624 -2.29 -2.25 -3.21
C TYR A 624 -1.38 -3.31 -2.59
N SER A 625 -0.76 -4.17 -3.40
CA SER A 625 0.12 -5.24 -2.95
C SER A 625 1.38 -4.69 -2.27
N VAL A 626 2.03 -3.67 -2.85
CA VAL A 626 3.21 -3.05 -2.24
C VAL A 626 2.86 -2.33 -0.93
N GLU A 627 1.78 -1.54 -0.93
CA GLU A 627 1.36 -0.80 0.27
C GLU A 627 0.91 -1.75 1.40
N LEU A 628 0.14 -2.79 1.07
CA LEU A 628 -0.26 -3.82 2.01
C LEU A 628 0.95 -4.58 2.57
N CYS A 629 1.92 -4.94 1.73
CA CYS A 629 3.12 -5.66 2.16
C CYS A 629 3.95 -4.81 3.13
N ASN A 630 4.20 -3.54 2.80
CA ASN A 630 4.88 -2.62 3.71
C ASN A 630 4.12 -2.47 5.03
N ARG A 631 2.79 -2.34 4.95
CA ARG A 631 1.97 -2.19 6.14
C ARG A 631 1.94 -3.44 7.02
N LEU A 632 1.90 -4.63 6.42
CA LEU A 632 2.00 -5.91 7.12
C LEU A 632 3.35 -6.02 7.82
N ARG A 633 4.46 -5.63 7.18
CA ARG A 633 5.78 -5.60 7.83
C ARG A 633 5.78 -4.69 9.06
N ASP A 634 5.30 -3.46 8.91
CA ASP A 634 5.23 -2.51 10.02
C ASP A 634 4.34 -3.01 11.16
N PHE A 635 3.21 -3.64 10.82
CA PHE A 635 2.28 -4.22 11.79
C PHE A 635 2.89 -5.40 12.53
N LEU A 636 3.56 -6.33 11.85
CA LEU A 636 4.21 -7.48 12.48
C LEU A 636 5.42 -7.06 13.34
N MET A 637 6.10 -5.97 12.98
CA MET A 637 7.13 -5.38 13.82
C MET A 637 6.55 -4.75 15.09
N ALA A 638 5.44 -4.01 14.99
CA ALA A 638 4.80 -3.37 16.14
C ALA A 638 4.07 -4.38 17.06
N CYS A 639 3.34 -5.31 16.45
CA CYS A 639 2.50 -6.31 17.11
C CYS A 639 3.05 -7.71 16.84
N SER A 640 4.25 -7.99 17.36
CA SER A 640 4.94 -9.26 17.11
C SER A 640 4.12 -10.47 17.55
N PRO A 641 3.90 -11.45 16.64
CA PRO A 641 3.11 -12.63 16.96
C PRO A 641 3.85 -13.57 17.93
N PRO A 642 3.25 -13.94 19.07
CA PRO A 642 3.89 -14.81 20.06
C PRO A 642 3.92 -16.29 19.64
N GLY A 643 3.06 -16.68 18.69
CA GLY A 643 2.96 -18.05 18.17
C GLY A 643 1.78 -18.19 17.20
N PRO A 644 1.55 -19.40 16.66
CA PRO A 644 0.49 -19.70 15.69
C PRO A 644 -0.90 -19.79 16.37
N SER A 645 -1.35 -18.71 17.02
CA SER A 645 -2.70 -18.63 17.56
C SER A 645 -3.75 -18.55 16.43
N PRO A 646 -5.03 -18.86 16.68
CA PRO A 646 -6.06 -18.82 15.63
C PRO A 646 -6.13 -17.47 14.89
N PRO A 647 -6.12 -16.28 15.56
CA PRO A 647 -6.13 -14.99 14.86
C PRO A 647 -4.89 -14.75 13.97
N VAL A 648 -3.71 -15.22 14.41
CA VAL A 648 -2.46 -15.11 13.64
C VAL A 648 -2.53 -16.02 12.42
N THR A 649 -2.96 -17.26 12.61
CA THR A 649 -3.08 -18.26 11.54
C THR A 649 -4.10 -17.84 10.49
N GLU A 650 -5.23 -17.25 10.90
CA GLU A 650 -6.22 -16.68 9.98
C GLU A 650 -5.68 -15.51 9.15
N LEU A 651 -4.80 -14.67 9.72
CA LEU A 651 -4.12 -13.61 8.97
C LEU A 651 -3.11 -14.19 7.97
N VAL A 652 -2.34 -15.21 8.37
CA VAL A 652 -1.42 -15.92 7.47
C VAL A 652 -2.19 -16.50 6.29
N ILE A 653 -3.32 -17.17 6.55
CA ILE A 653 -4.21 -17.71 5.52
C ILE A 653 -4.72 -16.60 4.60
N ALA A 654 -5.29 -15.52 5.15
CA ALA A 654 -5.83 -14.43 4.34
C ALA A 654 -4.76 -13.77 3.45
N THR A 655 -3.53 -13.65 3.95
CA THR A 655 -2.40 -13.07 3.20
C THR A 655 -1.94 -14.01 2.09
N ALA A 656 -1.87 -15.32 2.36
CA ALA A 656 -1.52 -16.32 1.36
C ALA A 656 -2.61 -16.47 0.29
N ASP A 657 -3.89 -16.46 0.69
CA ASP A 657 -5.02 -16.52 -0.24
C ASP A 657 -5.03 -15.29 -1.15
N PHE A 658 -4.78 -14.07 -0.62
CA PHE A 658 -4.64 -12.87 -1.44
C PHE A 658 -3.53 -13.01 -2.49
N GLN A 659 -2.36 -13.54 -2.12
CA GLN A 659 -1.28 -13.79 -3.08
C GLN A 659 -1.68 -14.83 -4.13
N GLN A 660 -2.40 -15.88 -3.74
CA GLN A 660 -2.90 -16.90 -4.66
C GLN A 660 -3.97 -16.35 -5.61
N ASP A 661 -4.86 -15.49 -5.11
CA ASP A 661 -5.90 -14.82 -5.89
C ASP A 661 -5.29 -13.93 -6.98
N LEU A 662 -4.22 -13.18 -6.67
CA LEU A 662 -3.51 -12.38 -7.69
C LEU A 662 -3.01 -13.25 -8.85
N VAL A 663 -2.47 -14.43 -8.54
CA VAL A 663 -2.04 -15.40 -9.57
C VAL A 663 -3.23 -15.94 -10.36
N GLN A 664 -4.35 -16.27 -9.69
CA GLN A 664 -5.58 -16.74 -10.34
C GLN A 664 -6.18 -15.68 -11.28
N TRP A 665 -6.07 -14.40 -10.95
CA TRP A 665 -6.54 -13.29 -11.77
C TRP A 665 -5.56 -12.87 -12.88
N ASN A 666 -4.49 -13.64 -13.12
CA ASN A 666 -3.43 -13.34 -14.09
C ASN A 666 -2.75 -11.97 -13.88
N ILE A 667 -2.66 -11.51 -12.63
CA ILE A 667 -1.98 -10.28 -12.26
C ILE A 667 -0.48 -10.56 -12.09
N SER A 668 0.35 -9.72 -12.69
CA SER A 668 1.80 -9.86 -12.64
C SER A 668 2.35 -9.62 -11.22
N PRO A 669 3.24 -10.48 -10.71
CA PRO A 669 3.86 -10.27 -9.40
C PRO A 669 4.79 -9.04 -9.47
N VAL A 670 4.69 -8.17 -8.48
CA VAL A 670 5.46 -6.92 -8.42
C VAL A 670 6.53 -7.01 -7.34
N ARG A 671 7.71 -6.45 -7.63
CA ARG A 671 8.81 -6.39 -6.68
C ARG A 671 8.41 -5.61 -5.44
N GLY A 672 8.54 -6.23 -4.27
CA GLY A 672 8.12 -5.65 -2.99
C GLY A 672 6.62 -5.78 -2.68
N GLY A 673 5.85 -6.48 -3.53
CA GLY A 673 4.48 -6.88 -3.25
C GLY A 673 4.40 -7.93 -2.14
N VAL A 674 3.17 -8.39 -1.85
CA VAL A 674 2.90 -9.40 -0.82
C VAL A 674 3.54 -10.73 -1.18
N ASP A 675 4.49 -11.16 -0.35
CA ASP A 675 4.98 -12.53 -0.28
C ASP A 675 4.68 -13.06 1.13
N ALA A 676 3.62 -13.85 1.25
CA ALA A 676 3.17 -14.37 2.53
C ALA A 676 4.25 -15.25 3.18
N LYS A 677 5.00 -16.02 2.39
CA LYS A 677 6.04 -16.91 2.92
C LYS A 677 7.17 -16.07 3.51
N GLU A 678 7.70 -15.11 2.75
CA GLU A 678 8.78 -14.22 3.21
C GLU A 678 8.37 -13.42 4.47
N LEU A 679 7.15 -12.87 4.49
CA LEU A 679 6.64 -12.06 5.60
C LEU A 679 6.61 -12.81 6.93
N PHE A 680 6.21 -14.09 6.91
CA PHE A 680 6.03 -14.89 8.13
C PHE A 680 7.21 -15.84 8.42
N HIS A 681 8.15 -16.04 7.50
CA HIS A 681 9.21 -17.05 7.62
C HIS A 681 10.08 -16.91 8.87
N SER A 682 10.53 -15.69 9.18
CA SER A 682 11.35 -15.42 10.36
C SER A 682 10.61 -15.71 11.66
N TYR A 683 9.30 -15.43 11.70
CA TYR A 683 8.47 -15.70 12.86
C TYR A 683 8.19 -17.20 13.02
N VAL A 684 7.82 -17.91 11.95
CA VAL A 684 7.54 -19.36 11.99
C VAL A 684 8.79 -20.14 12.44
N THR A 685 9.95 -19.83 11.89
CA THR A 685 11.21 -20.49 12.29
C THR A 685 11.57 -20.21 13.75
N LEU A 686 11.35 -18.97 14.21
CA LEU A 686 11.52 -18.61 15.62
C LEU A 686 10.54 -19.36 16.52
N TRP A 687 9.26 -19.44 16.17
CA TRP A 687 8.25 -20.15 16.98
C TRP A 687 8.58 -21.63 17.13
N ILE A 688 9.01 -22.29 16.03
CA ILE A 688 9.44 -23.69 16.06
C ILE A 688 10.62 -23.87 17.01
N GLN A 689 11.64 -23.01 16.90
CA GLN A 689 12.81 -23.08 17.78
C GLN A 689 12.47 -22.76 19.25
N SER A 690 11.65 -21.75 19.52
CA SER A 690 11.23 -21.39 20.87
C SER A 690 10.40 -22.49 21.52
N LYS A 691 9.45 -23.11 20.80
CA LYS A 691 8.67 -24.25 21.30
C LYS A 691 9.54 -25.48 21.51
N ARG A 692 10.48 -25.76 20.60
CA ARG A 692 11.49 -26.82 20.76
C ARG A 692 12.27 -26.62 22.06
N LEU A 693 12.85 -25.44 22.27
CA LEU A 693 13.60 -25.14 23.50
C LEU A 693 12.74 -25.24 24.75
N ALA A 694 11.50 -24.73 24.73
CA ALA A 694 10.59 -24.83 25.87
C ALA A 694 10.27 -26.30 26.24
N LEU A 695 10.00 -27.16 25.26
CA LEU A 695 9.78 -28.59 25.50
C LEU A 695 11.06 -29.30 25.98
N LEU A 696 12.23 -28.94 25.44
CA LEU A 696 13.51 -29.48 25.90
C LEU A 696 13.83 -29.10 27.36
N GLU A 697 13.48 -27.89 27.80
CA GLU A 697 13.64 -27.48 29.21
C GLU A 697 12.69 -28.26 30.14
N LEU A 698 11.46 -28.54 29.71
CA LEU A 698 10.54 -29.40 30.48
C LEU A 698 11.10 -30.81 30.66
N CYS A 699 11.85 -31.33 29.68
CA CYS A 699 12.54 -32.62 29.80
C CYS A 699 13.66 -32.65 30.85
N LYS A 700 14.19 -31.51 31.29
CA LYS A 700 15.32 -31.43 32.24
C LYS A 700 14.92 -31.50 33.71
N GLN A 701 13.62 -31.51 34.04
CA GLN A 701 13.17 -31.47 35.42
C GLN A 701 13.63 -32.71 36.21
N ASP A 702 14.37 -32.45 37.30
CA ASP A 702 15.02 -33.48 38.13
C ASP A 702 14.03 -34.06 39.14
N LYS A 703 13.62 -35.30 38.89
CA LYS A 703 12.86 -36.22 39.77
C LYS A 703 11.41 -35.81 40.04
N VAL A 704 10.50 -36.35 39.23
CA VAL A 704 9.13 -36.59 39.69
C VAL A 704 9.20 -37.74 40.70
N GLN A 705 8.99 -37.44 41.98
CA GLN A 705 8.80 -38.45 43.02
C GLN A 705 7.60 -39.33 42.63
N PRO A 706 7.71 -40.66 42.63
CA PRO A 706 6.55 -41.52 42.42
C PRO A 706 5.66 -41.40 43.67
N TYR A 707 4.60 -40.58 43.59
CA TYR A 707 3.56 -40.54 44.62
C TYR A 707 2.89 -41.92 44.72
N GLY A 708 2.64 -42.33 45.96
CA GLY A 708 2.26 -43.68 46.35
C GLY A 708 0.93 -44.21 45.79
N ALA A 709 0.74 -45.51 46.02
CA ALA A 709 -0.23 -46.44 45.43
C ALA A 709 0.06 -46.78 43.95
N ARG A 710 0.92 -47.79 43.76
CA ARG A 710 1.33 -48.31 42.44
C ARG A 710 0.23 -49.21 41.85
N PRO A 711 -0.38 -48.86 40.70
CA PRO A 711 -1.12 -49.83 39.92
C PRO A 711 -0.15 -50.85 39.28
N GLU A 712 -0.62 -52.10 39.12
CA GLU A 712 0.04 -53.13 38.30
C GLU A 712 0.34 -52.54 36.91
N HIS A 713 1.50 -52.85 36.30
CA HIS A 713 1.83 -52.46 34.92
C HIS A 713 2.01 -50.94 34.65
N SER A 714 2.36 -50.15 35.69
CA SER A 714 2.48 -48.69 35.57
C SER A 714 3.56 -48.20 34.59
N THR A 715 3.22 -47.14 33.84
CA THR A 715 4.13 -46.33 32.99
C THR A 715 4.30 -44.94 33.57
N LEU A 716 5.38 -44.23 33.21
CA LEU A 716 5.65 -42.88 33.70
C LEU A 716 4.69 -41.84 33.09
N PRO A 717 3.87 -41.12 33.91
CA PRO A 717 2.96 -40.09 33.43
C PRO A 717 3.66 -38.91 32.74
N PHE A 718 4.91 -38.63 33.12
CA PHE A 718 5.74 -37.59 32.50
C PHE A 718 5.90 -37.80 30.99
N VAL A 719 6.09 -39.04 30.54
CA VAL A 719 6.27 -39.35 29.13
C VAL A 719 4.97 -39.10 28.36
N ASP A 720 3.84 -39.54 28.93
CA ASP A 720 2.52 -39.30 28.32
C ASP A 720 2.23 -37.80 28.20
N ASP A 721 2.46 -37.00 29.25
CA ASP A 721 2.29 -35.53 29.23
C ASP A 721 3.19 -34.86 28.16
N MET A 722 4.45 -35.28 28.04
CA MET A 722 5.35 -34.75 27.01
C MET A 722 4.89 -35.09 25.59
N TYR A 723 4.43 -36.31 25.34
CA TYR A 723 3.90 -36.72 24.03
C TYR A 723 2.56 -36.06 23.71
N ASP A 724 1.71 -35.82 24.71
CA ASP A 724 0.47 -35.06 24.54
C ASP A 724 0.77 -33.60 24.17
N ARG A 725 1.70 -32.94 24.86
CA ARG A 725 2.18 -31.58 24.51
C ARG A 725 2.81 -31.49 23.13
N LEU A 726 3.59 -32.51 22.75
CA LEU A 726 4.17 -32.62 21.42
C LEU A 726 3.07 -32.71 20.34
N ARG A 727 2.05 -33.55 20.57
CA ARG A 727 0.89 -33.67 19.67
C ARG A 727 0.11 -32.36 19.57
N GLU A 728 -0.14 -31.68 20.68
CA GLU A 728 -0.78 -30.36 20.69
C GLU A 728 0.04 -29.34 19.88
N THR A 729 1.35 -29.30 20.10
CA THR A 729 2.25 -28.43 19.35
C THR A 729 2.18 -28.72 17.86
N LEU A 730 2.22 -29.98 17.43
CA LEU A 730 2.09 -30.34 16.00
C LEU A 730 0.73 -29.91 15.42
N ASN A 731 -0.36 -29.98 16.19
CA ASN A 731 -1.67 -29.50 15.76
C ASN A 731 -1.71 -27.98 15.55
N GLU A 732 -0.98 -27.19 16.36
CA GLU A 732 -0.89 -25.73 16.19
C GLU A 732 -0.26 -25.34 14.83
N TYR A 733 0.68 -26.14 14.31
CA TYR A 733 1.37 -25.86 13.04
C TYR A 733 0.71 -26.48 11.80
N ASP A 734 -0.36 -27.27 11.97
CA ASP A 734 -0.99 -28.04 10.89
C ASP A 734 -1.36 -27.14 9.70
N VAL A 735 -1.99 -25.99 9.96
CA VAL A 735 -2.41 -25.04 8.93
C VAL A 735 -1.22 -24.39 8.19
N ILE A 736 -0.11 -24.15 8.89
CA ILE A 736 1.09 -23.53 8.31
C ILE A 736 1.80 -24.54 7.41
N VAL A 737 1.97 -25.77 7.88
CA VAL A 737 2.55 -26.87 7.09
C VAL A 737 1.64 -27.18 5.89
N CYS A 738 0.32 -27.10 6.07
CA CYS A 738 -0.69 -27.26 5.02
C CYS A 738 -0.40 -26.39 3.78
N ARG A 739 0.10 -25.17 4.00
CA ARG A 739 0.43 -24.20 2.96
C ARG A 739 1.89 -24.29 2.51
N TRP A 740 2.80 -24.55 3.46
CA TRP A 740 4.24 -24.58 3.23
C TRP A 740 4.87 -25.87 3.80
N PRO A 741 4.84 -26.97 3.03
CA PRO A 741 5.34 -28.28 3.47
C PRO A 741 6.83 -28.31 3.85
N GLU A 742 7.63 -27.34 3.41
CA GLU A 742 9.06 -27.24 3.77
C GLU A 742 9.29 -27.14 5.28
N TYR A 743 8.35 -26.55 6.05
CA TYR A 743 8.44 -26.49 7.51
C TYR A 743 8.22 -27.84 8.18
N SER A 744 7.68 -28.84 7.47
CA SER A 744 7.53 -30.21 7.98
C SER A 744 8.88 -30.80 8.40
N ASN A 745 9.95 -30.55 7.63
CA ASN A 745 11.28 -31.07 7.94
C ASN A 745 11.86 -30.42 9.21
N SER A 746 11.66 -29.11 9.39
CA SER A 746 12.08 -28.41 10.59
C SER A 746 11.32 -28.87 11.84
N LEU A 747 10.03 -29.16 11.71
CA LEU A 747 9.21 -29.75 12.78
C LEU A 747 9.62 -31.20 13.07
N GLU A 748 9.93 -31.99 12.05
CA GLU A 748 10.44 -33.37 12.21
C GLU A 748 11.75 -33.36 13.01
N GLN A 749 12.71 -32.50 12.64
CA GLN A 749 13.97 -32.36 13.37
C GLN A 749 13.75 -31.94 14.83
N ALA A 750 12.88 -30.96 15.09
CA ALA A 750 12.55 -30.54 16.44
C ALA A 750 11.91 -31.66 17.26
N THR A 751 11.02 -32.44 16.64
CA THR A 751 10.35 -33.59 17.24
C THR A 751 11.36 -34.68 17.60
N ALA A 752 12.27 -35.03 16.68
CA ALA A 752 13.32 -36.02 16.90
C ALA A 752 14.25 -35.61 18.06
N ASP A 753 14.63 -34.33 18.15
CA ASP A 753 15.44 -33.81 19.26
C ASP A 753 14.71 -33.94 20.61
N ILE A 754 13.41 -33.66 20.65
CA ILE A 754 12.59 -33.79 21.86
C ILE A 754 12.48 -35.25 22.26
N GLU A 755 12.15 -36.16 21.35
CA GLU A 755 12.06 -37.60 21.63
C GLU A 755 13.38 -38.18 22.15
N LYS A 756 14.50 -37.80 21.52
CA LYS A 756 15.83 -38.17 21.98
C LYS A 756 16.09 -37.66 23.41
N THR A 757 15.72 -36.42 23.70
CA THR A 757 15.92 -35.83 25.03
C THR A 757 15.01 -36.45 26.09
N ILE A 758 13.75 -36.78 25.76
CA ILE A 758 12.85 -37.54 26.65
C ILE A 758 13.53 -38.85 27.03
N PHE A 759 14.08 -39.57 26.03
CA PHE A 759 14.78 -40.82 26.27
C PHE A 759 16.04 -40.65 27.12
N GLU A 760 16.89 -39.67 26.81
CA GLU A 760 18.10 -39.37 27.60
C GLU A 760 17.76 -38.98 29.05
N SER A 761 16.66 -38.25 29.26
CA SER A 761 16.18 -37.92 30.61
C SER A 761 15.66 -39.15 31.35
N LEU A 762 15.00 -40.10 30.69
CA LEU A 762 14.63 -41.39 31.29
C LEU A 762 15.89 -42.18 31.69
N GLU A 763 16.88 -42.30 30.80
CA GLU A 763 18.15 -42.98 31.13
C GLU A 763 18.87 -42.31 32.31
N ARG A 764 18.81 -40.97 32.42
CA ARG A 764 19.40 -40.20 33.52
C ARG A 764 18.66 -40.44 34.84
N GLN A 765 17.33 -40.33 34.84
CA GLN A 765 16.48 -40.52 36.03
C GLN A 765 16.60 -41.93 36.62
N TYR A 766 16.78 -42.95 35.77
CA TYR A 766 16.94 -44.35 36.17
C TYR A 766 18.37 -44.86 36.10
N SER A 767 19.36 -43.95 36.05
CA SER A 767 20.77 -44.31 35.91
C SER A 767 21.28 -45.22 37.03
N ASP A 768 20.84 -44.99 38.26
CA ASP A 768 21.14 -45.84 39.43
C ASP A 768 20.64 -47.28 39.21
N VAL A 769 19.42 -47.44 38.68
CA VAL A 769 18.77 -48.74 38.43
C VAL A 769 19.35 -49.44 37.19
N LEU A 770 19.84 -48.67 36.21
CA LEU A 770 20.49 -49.18 35.01
C LEU A 770 21.97 -49.54 35.20
N SER A 771 22.64 -48.98 36.22
CA SER A 771 24.06 -49.22 36.50
C SER A 771 24.42 -50.71 36.63
N PRO A 772 23.65 -51.57 37.34
CA PRO A 772 23.99 -52.99 37.50
C PRO A 772 23.87 -53.80 36.20
N LEU A 773 23.20 -53.25 35.19
CA LEU A 773 23.03 -53.86 33.87
C LEU A 773 24.15 -53.48 32.89
N LYS A 774 24.92 -52.42 33.18
CA LYS A 774 26.02 -51.92 32.33
C LYS A 774 27.34 -52.65 32.60
N ASP A 775 27.56 -53.13 33.82
CA ASP A 775 28.80 -53.81 34.22
C ASP A 775 28.73 -55.33 33.92
N ASN A 776 29.08 -55.69 32.67
CA ASN A 776 29.32 -57.09 32.27
C ASN A 776 30.74 -57.58 32.60
N SER A 777 31.51 -56.85 33.41
CA SER A 777 32.87 -57.23 33.79
C SER A 777 33.12 -57.08 35.29
N VAL A 778 33.16 -58.23 35.96
CA VAL A 778 33.64 -58.50 37.35
C VAL A 778 32.63 -58.21 38.48
N PRO A 779 32.43 -59.16 39.44
CA PRO A 779 31.54 -58.93 40.58
C PRO A 779 32.22 -58.01 41.59
N ILE A 780 31.74 -56.77 41.70
CA ILE A 780 32.15 -55.86 42.79
C ILE A 780 30.91 -55.47 43.60
N MET A 781 30.92 -55.94 44.85
CA MET A 781 30.00 -55.56 45.91
C MET A 781 29.91 -54.05 46.11
N LEU A 782 28.69 -53.49 46.22
CA LEU A 782 28.45 -52.17 46.81
C LEU A 782 27.19 -52.13 47.71
N SER A 783 27.27 -52.83 48.84
CA SER A 783 27.41 -52.25 50.20
C SER A 783 26.49 -51.11 50.72
N LYS A 784 25.40 -50.65 50.08
CA LYS A 784 24.58 -49.57 50.69
C LYS A 784 23.07 -49.78 50.88
N TYR A 785 22.47 -50.84 50.34
CA TYR A 785 21.03 -51.13 50.57
C TYR A 785 20.73 -52.43 51.32
N PHE A 786 21.74 -53.26 51.64
CA PHE A 786 21.54 -54.54 52.33
C PHE A 786 22.33 -54.65 53.63
N GLN A 787 22.08 -53.74 54.57
CA GLN A 787 22.46 -53.94 55.97
C GLN A 787 21.24 -53.77 56.87
N LYS A 788 20.36 -54.76 56.83
CA LYS A 788 19.48 -55.20 57.93
C LYS A 788 18.72 -56.43 57.42
N PHE A 789 19.37 -57.58 57.48
CA PHE A 789 18.83 -58.92 57.77
C PHE A 789 19.93 -59.93 57.41
N ALA A 790 20.55 -60.48 58.44
CA ALA A 790 21.63 -61.45 58.33
C ALA A 790 21.08 -62.85 57.96
N ARG A 791 21.81 -63.57 57.09
CA ARG A 791 22.20 -64.99 57.14
C ARG A 791 22.29 -65.58 55.72
N GLN A 792 23.51 -65.78 55.25
CA GLN A 792 23.93 -66.91 54.40
C GLN A 792 22.96 -67.33 53.28
N ALA A 793 22.48 -66.38 52.48
CA ALA A 793 21.73 -66.64 51.25
C ALA A 793 22.54 -66.09 50.07
N VAL A 794 22.68 -66.91 49.05
CA VAL A 794 23.34 -66.58 47.80
C VAL A 794 22.52 -65.49 47.10
N ASP A 795 23.08 -64.28 46.94
CA ASP A 795 22.39 -63.10 46.40
C ASP A 795 21.82 -63.39 45.00
N THR A 796 20.49 -63.50 44.92
CA THR A 796 19.74 -63.77 43.68
C THR A 796 19.18 -62.46 43.15
N PHE A 797 19.42 -62.16 41.86
CA PHE A 797 18.94 -60.94 41.21
C PHE A 797 17.43 -61.01 40.97
N PHE A 798 16.71 -59.94 41.33
CA PHE A 798 15.30 -59.73 40.99
C PHE A 798 15.15 -58.37 40.30
N ILE A 799 14.17 -58.26 39.40
CA ILE A 799 13.86 -56.99 38.73
C ILE A 799 13.21 -56.05 39.77
N PRO A 800 13.81 -54.88 40.07
CA PRO A 800 13.16 -53.87 40.89
C PRO A 800 11.94 -53.28 40.15
N ASP A 801 10.92 -52.88 40.90
CA ASP A 801 9.73 -52.23 40.35
C ASP A 801 10.08 -51.02 39.47
N GLU A 802 11.10 -50.26 39.86
CA GLU A 802 11.61 -49.09 39.11
C GLU A 802 12.13 -49.49 37.72
N LEU A 803 12.80 -50.64 37.60
CA LEU A 803 13.26 -51.16 36.31
C LEU A 803 12.08 -51.66 35.48
N GLY A 804 11.07 -52.24 36.12
CA GLY A 804 9.81 -52.61 35.48
C GLY A 804 9.11 -51.43 34.83
N ILE A 805 8.93 -50.35 35.59
CA ILE A 805 8.31 -49.10 35.12
C ILE A 805 9.08 -48.53 33.92
N LEU A 806 10.42 -48.52 33.97
CA LEU A 806 11.25 -48.07 32.85
C LEU A 806 11.03 -48.92 31.59
N LEU A 807 11.10 -50.26 31.70
CA LEU A 807 10.93 -51.16 30.57
C LEU A 807 9.51 -51.09 29.97
N ASN A 808 8.50 -50.97 30.82
CA ASN A 808 7.10 -50.79 30.40
C ASN A 808 6.93 -49.45 29.66
N THR A 809 7.52 -48.38 30.18
CA THR A 809 7.49 -47.04 29.58
C THR A 809 8.22 -47.01 28.23
N MET A 810 9.42 -47.60 28.14
CA MET A 810 10.17 -47.70 26.88
C MET A 810 9.42 -48.52 25.83
N LYS A 811 8.75 -49.60 26.25
CA LYS A 811 7.90 -50.39 25.34
C LYS A 811 6.73 -49.56 24.83
N ARG A 812 6.05 -48.80 25.70
CA ARG A 812 4.92 -47.94 25.32
C ARG A 812 5.33 -46.80 24.41
N MET A 813 6.44 -46.11 24.69
CA MET A 813 7.01 -45.12 23.77
C MET A 813 7.17 -45.70 22.36
N ARG A 814 7.82 -46.86 22.27
CA ARG A 814 8.14 -47.52 20.99
C ARG A 814 6.91 -48.04 20.24
N ASP A 815 5.99 -48.69 20.93
CA ASP A 815 4.89 -49.44 20.30
C ASP A 815 3.64 -48.55 20.09
N GLU A 816 3.45 -47.50 20.88
CA GLU A 816 2.23 -46.67 20.86
C GLU A 816 2.49 -45.18 20.56
N LEU A 817 3.42 -44.53 21.28
CA LEU A 817 3.56 -43.06 21.23
C LEU A 817 4.31 -42.56 20.00
N MET A 818 5.50 -43.11 19.69
CA MET A 818 6.26 -42.72 18.49
C MET A 818 5.47 -42.95 17.19
N PRO A 819 4.78 -44.09 16.99
CA PRO A 819 3.97 -44.29 15.79
C PRO A 819 2.75 -43.35 15.69
N GLN A 820 2.27 -42.77 16.79
CA GLN A 820 1.23 -41.74 16.75
C GLN A 820 1.78 -40.42 16.19
N ILE A 821 2.96 -40.01 16.66
CA ILE A 821 3.64 -38.80 16.19
C ILE A 821 4.06 -38.94 14.72
N GLU A 822 4.64 -40.08 14.35
CA GLU A 822 5.02 -40.38 12.97
C GLU A 822 3.80 -40.32 12.04
N ARG A 823 2.66 -40.92 12.43
CA ARG A 823 1.41 -40.82 11.67
C ARG A 823 0.91 -39.38 11.53
N LYS A 824 1.01 -38.56 12.58
CA LYS A 824 0.60 -37.15 12.51
C LYS A 824 1.49 -36.37 11.55
N LEU A 825 2.81 -36.48 11.66
CA LEU A 825 3.76 -35.83 10.74
C LEU A 825 3.56 -36.29 9.29
N ASN A 826 3.38 -37.59 9.07
CA ASN A 826 3.07 -38.13 7.74
C ASN A 826 1.73 -37.59 7.19
N SER A 827 0.71 -37.46 8.04
CA SER A 827 -0.58 -36.89 7.62
C SER A 827 -0.45 -35.43 7.17
N MET A 828 0.30 -34.62 7.91
CA MET A 828 0.56 -33.20 7.56
C MET A 828 1.38 -33.10 6.26
N ALA A 829 2.39 -33.96 6.10
CA ALA A 829 3.22 -33.99 4.91
C ALA A 829 2.48 -34.52 3.65
N SER A 830 1.48 -35.38 3.83
CA SER A 830 0.67 -35.94 2.73
C SER A 830 -0.40 -34.98 2.20
N ALA A 831 -0.85 -34.03 3.03
CA ALA A 831 -1.82 -33.00 2.61
C ALA A 831 -1.21 -31.98 1.64
N CYS A 832 0.12 -31.99 1.46
CA CYS A 832 0.90 -30.88 0.90
C CYS A 832 1.94 -31.31 -0.13
N MET A 833 1.50 -31.86 -1.26
CA MET A 833 2.26 -31.97 -2.52
C MET A 833 2.95 -33.31 -2.86
N THR A 834 3.05 -33.43 -4.19
CA THR A 834 3.84 -34.25 -5.12
C THR A 834 5.29 -34.57 -4.74
N ASP A 835 5.71 -35.73 -5.23
CA ASP A 835 6.87 -36.62 -4.96
C ASP A 835 8.30 -36.06 -4.82
N GLU A 836 8.57 -34.76 -4.88
CA GLU A 836 9.96 -34.26 -4.94
C GLU A 836 10.37 -33.48 -3.68
N GLY A 837 10.76 -34.21 -2.63
CA GLY A 837 11.37 -33.64 -1.42
C GLY A 837 12.37 -34.60 -0.77
N PRO A 838 13.23 -34.12 0.16
CA PRO A 838 14.22 -34.96 0.85
C PRO A 838 13.53 -36.14 1.53
N ALA A 839 14.22 -37.27 1.63
CA ALA A 839 13.69 -38.50 2.22
C ALA A 839 13.05 -38.21 3.59
N ARG A 840 11.72 -38.25 3.62
CA ARG A 840 10.91 -37.89 4.79
C ARG A 840 11.10 -38.94 5.89
N GLY A 841 11.15 -38.50 7.15
CA GLY A 841 11.24 -39.40 8.29
C GLY A 841 12.66 -39.82 8.67
N GLU A 842 13.72 -39.33 8.02
CA GLU A 842 15.11 -39.73 8.34
C GLU A 842 15.49 -39.46 9.80
N TYR A 843 15.17 -38.28 10.33
CA TYR A 843 15.55 -37.90 11.69
C TYR A 843 14.79 -38.71 12.75
N LEU A 844 13.48 -38.90 12.56
CA LEU A 844 12.68 -39.71 13.48
C LEU A 844 13.02 -41.20 13.38
N ASN A 845 13.34 -41.70 12.18
CA ASN A 845 13.78 -43.08 12.00
C ASN A 845 15.10 -43.33 12.73
N GLU A 846 16.06 -42.41 12.67
CA GLU A 846 17.32 -42.51 13.41
C GLU A 846 17.07 -42.67 14.92
N VAL A 847 16.25 -41.78 15.51
CA VAL A 847 15.90 -41.84 16.95
C VAL A 847 15.16 -43.13 17.29
N THR A 848 14.22 -43.56 16.44
CA THR A 848 13.47 -44.82 16.60
C THR A 848 14.40 -46.03 16.60
N LEU A 849 15.40 -46.06 15.72
CA LEU A 849 16.37 -47.15 15.65
C LEU A 849 17.26 -47.19 16.91
N VAL A 850 17.72 -46.04 17.39
CA VAL A 850 18.50 -45.94 18.64
C VAL A 850 17.69 -46.43 19.84
N LEU A 851 16.43 -45.99 20.00
CA LEU A 851 15.55 -46.44 21.07
C LEU A 851 15.32 -47.96 21.01
N ARG A 852 15.03 -48.50 19.81
CA ARG A 852 14.85 -49.93 19.59
C ARG A 852 16.09 -50.74 19.98
N ALA A 853 17.28 -50.27 19.62
CA ALA A 853 18.54 -50.92 19.96
C ALA A 853 18.77 -50.93 21.48
N LYS A 854 18.58 -49.77 22.15
CA LYS A 854 18.72 -49.63 23.61
C LYS A 854 17.75 -50.51 24.37
N PHE A 855 16.48 -50.53 23.99
CA PHE A 855 15.47 -51.39 24.61
C PHE A 855 15.85 -52.87 24.51
N ARG A 856 16.27 -53.34 23.33
CA ARG A 856 16.74 -54.73 23.15
C ARG A 856 17.97 -55.02 24.02
N SER A 857 18.92 -54.10 24.09
CA SER A 857 20.11 -54.23 24.93
C SER A 857 19.75 -54.38 26.41
N TYR A 858 18.78 -53.60 26.91
CA TYR A 858 18.32 -53.69 28.29
C TYR A 858 17.58 -55.00 28.58
N LEU A 859 16.70 -55.44 27.68
CA LEU A 859 16.05 -56.75 27.82
C LEU A 859 17.08 -57.88 27.87
N HIS A 860 18.09 -57.84 27.00
CA HIS A 860 19.15 -58.84 26.99
C HIS A 860 19.99 -58.82 28.29
N ALA A 861 20.38 -57.64 28.77
CA ALA A 861 21.14 -57.50 30.02
C ALA A 861 20.34 -58.04 31.22
N VAL A 862 19.04 -57.76 31.29
CA VAL A 862 18.15 -58.30 32.32
C VAL A 862 18.07 -59.83 32.24
N VAL A 863 17.94 -60.39 31.03
CA VAL A 863 17.88 -61.84 30.82
C VAL A 863 19.20 -62.50 31.24
N GLU A 864 20.35 -61.94 30.91
CA GLU A 864 21.64 -62.48 31.36
C GLU A 864 21.75 -62.46 32.90
N LYS A 865 21.32 -61.39 33.57
CA LYS A 865 21.30 -61.34 35.05
C LYS A 865 20.34 -62.36 35.67
N LEU A 866 19.18 -62.58 35.06
CA LEU A 866 18.25 -63.64 35.48
C LEU A 866 18.83 -65.04 35.22
N ALA A 867 19.55 -65.24 34.12
CA ALA A 867 20.22 -66.50 33.82
C ALA A 867 21.40 -66.77 34.76
N GLU A 868 22.15 -65.74 35.16
CA GLU A 868 23.22 -65.82 36.16
C GLU A 868 22.72 -66.44 37.48
N ASN A 869 21.48 -66.15 37.91
CA ASN A 869 20.86 -66.74 39.10
C ASN A 869 20.88 -68.29 39.07
N THR A 870 20.63 -68.87 37.89
CA THR A 870 20.65 -70.34 37.71
C THR A 870 22.06 -70.92 37.89
N ARG A 871 23.09 -70.08 37.68
CA ARG A 871 24.51 -70.43 37.75
C ARG A 871 25.15 -70.09 39.09
N VAL A 872 24.42 -69.63 40.11
CA VAL A 872 25.05 -69.32 41.40
C VAL A 872 25.12 -70.57 42.29
N GLN A 873 24.02 -71.32 42.41
CA GLN A 873 23.96 -72.54 43.24
C GLN A 873 24.34 -73.80 42.45
N SER A 874 24.99 -74.78 43.09
CA SER A 874 25.33 -76.04 42.42
C SER A 874 24.11 -76.88 42.06
N ALA A 875 23.04 -76.79 42.85
CA ALA A 875 21.79 -77.52 42.64
C ALA A 875 20.94 -76.98 41.48
N THR A 876 21.20 -75.75 41.02
CA THR A 876 20.49 -75.11 39.90
C THR A 876 21.33 -75.04 38.62
N LYS A 877 22.64 -75.31 38.71
CA LYS A 877 23.56 -75.33 37.57
C LYS A 877 23.24 -76.49 36.64
N LEU A 878 22.64 -76.18 35.49
CA LEU A 878 22.30 -77.14 34.44
C LEU A 878 23.48 -78.08 34.08
N ARG A 879 24.69 -77.53 33.93
CA ARG A 879 25.92 -78.31 33.70
C ARG A 879 26.21 -79.35 34.78
N LYS A 880 26.02 -79.00 36.07
CA LYS A 880 26.26 -79.92 37.20
C LYS A 880 25.16 -80.96 37.28
N ILE A 881 23.90 -80.55 37.14
CA ILE A 881 22.74 -81.44 37.13
C ILE A 881 22.93 -82.53 36.06
N ILE A 882 23.37 -82.15 34.85
CA ILE A 882 23.59 -83.08 33.73
C ILE A 882 24.89 -83.88 33.91
N GLN A 883 25.97 -83.30 34.44
CA GLN A 883 27.22 -84.05 34.72
C GLN A 883 27.02 -85.15 35.75
N ASP A 884 26.12 -84.95 36.69
CA ASP A 884 25.83 -85.91 37.75
C ASP A 884 24.82 -86.98 37.33
N THR A 885 24.30 -86.94 36.09
CA THR A 885 23.43 -87.99 35.54
C THR A 885 24.24 -89.22 35.12
N LYS A 886 23.90 -90.39 35.67
CA LYS A 886 24.46 -91.69 35.27
C LYS A 886 23.49 -92.41 34.35
N GLU A 887 24.00 -93.26 33.46
CA GLU A 887 23.21 -94.05 32.50
C GLU A 887 22.13 -94.93 33.14
N THR A 888 22.36 -95.36 34.39
CA THR A 888 21.43 -96.18 35.19
C THR A 888 20.29 -95.40 35.85
N MET A 889 20.26 -94.06 35.75
CA MET A 889 19.21 -93.25 36.37
C MET A 889 17.89 -93.30 35.60
N THR A 890 16.78 -93.41 36.33
CA THR A 890 15.44 -93.36 35.76
C THR A 890 15.06 -91.91 35.40
N GLU A 891 14.10 -91.73 34.50
CA GLU A 891 13.62 -90.38 34.12
C GLU A 891 13.09 -89.59 35.33
N SER A 892 12.44 -90.26 36.29
CA SER A 892 11.98 -89.66 37.55
C SER A 892 13.12 -89.14 38.43
N ASP A 893 14.27 -89.81 38.43
CA ASP A 893 15.45 -89.37 39.21
C ASP A 893 16.12 -88.15 38.59
N ILE A 894 16.10 -88.04 37.26
CA ILE A 894 16.63 -86.87 36.53
C ILE A 894 15.67 -85.68 36.72
N ARG A 895 14.35 -85.92 36.67
CA ARG A 895 13.33 -84.90 36.91
C ARG A 895 13.36 -84.38 38.34
N SER A 896 13.60 -85.23 39.35
CA SER A 896 13.73 -84.80 40.75
C SER A 896 14.98 -83.94 41.00
N ARG A 897 16.10 -84.21 40.30
CA ARG A 897 17.31 -83.37 40.33
C ARG A 897 17.17 -82.04 39.60
N MET A 898 16.30 -81.97 38.60
CA MET A 898 15.94 -80.72 37.91
C MET A 898 14.98 -79.84 38.73
N GLN A 899 14.35 -80.38 39.78
CA GLN A 899 13.34 -79.68 40.57
C GLN A 899 13.82 -78.34 41.17
N PRO A 900 15.03 -78.22 41.75
CA PRO A 900 15.51 -76.94 42.28
C PRO A 900 15.66 -75.85 41.21
N LEU A 901 16.06 -76.22 39.98
CA LEU A 901 16.12 -75.29 38.85
C LEU A 901 14.71 -74.91 38.37
N LYS A 902 13.79 -75.88 38.32
CA LYS A 902 12.38 -75.65 38.00
C LYS A 902 11.73 -74.68 38.99
N ASP A 903 11.91 -74.88 40.28
CA ASP A 903 11.35 -74.02 41.33
C ASP A 903 11.92 -72.60 41.26
N LEU A 904 13.23 -72.48 41.00
CA LEU A 904 13.87 -71.18 40.79
C LEU A 904 13.26 -70.44 39.59
N LEU A 905 13.14 -71.10 38.43
CA LEU A 905 12.58 -70.51 37.21
C LEU A 905 11.11 -70.14 37.39
N MET A 906 10.30 -71.00 38.02
CA MET A 906 8.91 -70.69 38.36
C MET A 906 8.85 -69.45 39.24
N ASN A 907 9.65 -69.39 40.32
CA ASN A 907 9.69 -68.23 41.20
C ASN A 907 10.08 -66.97 40.42
N THR A 908 11.12 -67.01 39.58
CA THR A 908 11.50 -65.87 38.74
C THR A 908 10.33 -65.40 37.88
N ILE A 909 9.64 -66.30 37.16
CA ILE A 909 8.49 -65.95 36.32
C ILE A 909 7.36 -65.31 37.14
N HIS A 910 7.06 -65.82 38.34
CA HIS A 910 6.03 -65.21 39.20
C HIS A 910 6.38 -63.80 39.66
N HIS A 911 7.67 -63.52 39.93
CA HIS A 911 8.12 -62.18 40.33
C HIS A 911 8.12 -61.19 39.17
N LEU A 912 8.29 -61.67 37.93
CA LEU A 912 8.26 -60.84 36.73
C LEU A 912 6.85 -60.34 36.38
N HIS A 913 5.82 -61.15 36.62
CA HIS A 913 4.44 -60.88 36.20
C HIS A 913 3.83 -59.58 36.75
N PRO A 914 3.87 -59.28 38.07
CA PRO A 914 3.24 -58.06 38.60
C PRO A 914 3.97 -56.77 38.21
N VAL A 915 5.25 -56.87 37.85
CA VAL A 915 6.14 -55.72 37.58
C VAL A 915 6.13 -55.31 36.10
N LEU A 916 5.89 -56.25 35.19
CA LEU A 916 6.07 -56.07 33.76
C LEU A 916 4.75 -56.16 33.00
N ASN A 917 4.54 -55.29 32.01
CA ASN A 917 3.41 -55.38 31.10
C ASN A 917 3.47 -56.70 30.32
N ASN A 918 2.31 -57.28 29.96
CA ASN A 918 2.19 -58.57 29.27
C ASN A 918 3.20 -58.73 28.12
N GLY A 919 3.36 -57.69 27.28
CA GLY A 919 4.29 -57.75 26.16
C GLY A 919 5.77 -57.63 26.53
N VAL A 920 6.15 -57.02 27.67
CA VAL A 920 7.55 -57.05 28.18
C VAL A 920 7.81 -58.37 28.88
N PHE A 921 6.86 -58.84 29.69
CA PHE A 921 6.90 -60.12 30.38
C PHE A 921 7.13 -61.28 29.41
N VAL A 922 6.30 -61.40 28.37
CA VAL A 922 6.45 -62.44 27.34
C VAL A 922 7.81 -62.35 26.66
N ALA A 923 8.31 -61.15 26.37
CA ALA A 923 9.62 -60.97 25.74
C ALA A 923 10.76 -61.47 26.65
N ILE A 924 10.74 -61.13 27.94
CA ILE A 924 11.76 -61.58 28.90
C ILE A 924 11.67 -63.09 29.12
N CYS A 925 10.47 -63.65 29.31
CA CYS A 925 10.29 -65.10 29.47
C CYS A 925 10.77 -65.88 28.24
N ARG A 926 10.47 -65.41 27.02
CA ARG A 926 10.95 -66.03 25.78
C ARG A 926 12.46 -65.92 25.61
N CYS A 927 13.05 -64.77 25.92
CA CYS A 927 14.50 -64.60 25.86
C CYS A 927 15.22 -65.44 26.92
N LEU A 928 14.66 -65.56 28.13
CA LEU A 928 15.20 -66.42 29.17
C LEU A 928 15.10 -67.90 28.78
N TRP A 929 13.97 -68.32 28.21
CA TRP A 929 13.80 -69.68 27.67
C TRP A 929 14.82 -69.97 26.56
N ASP A 930 15.02 -69.03 25.62
CA ASP A 930 16.02 -69.17 24.56
C ASP A 930 17.43 -69.27 25.14
N ARG A 931 17.78 -68.42 26.12
CA ARG A 931 19.08 -68.41 26.77
C ARG A 931 19.36 -69.71 27.53
N MET A 932 18.37 -70.25 28.24
CA MET A 932 18.49 -71.59 28.85
C MET A 932 18.68 -72.67 27.78
N GLY A 933 18.05 -72.54 26.62
CA GLY A 933 18.29 -73.40 25.45
C GLY A 933 19.71 -73.30 24.90
N GLN A 934 20.29 -72.11 24.83
CA GLN A 934 21.70 -71.92 24.47
C GLN A 934 22.65 -72.57 25.48
N ASP A 935 22.33 -72.52 26.77
CA ASP A 935 23.10 -73.21 27.81
C ASP A 935 23.06 -74.74 27.61
N VAL A 936 21.91 -75.29 27.17
CA VAL A 936 21.78 -76.71 26.77
C VAL A 936 22.61 -77.01 25.52
N LEU A 937 22.55 -76.14 24.51
CA LEU A 937 23.25 -76.30 23.22
C LEU A 937 24.77 -76.29 23.40
N HIS A 938 25.30 -75.35 24.20
CA HIS A 938 26.72 -75.33 24.55
C HIS A 938 27.16 -76.59 25.31
N LEU A 939 26.27 -77.22 26.09
CA LEU A 939 26.57 -78.50 26.73
C LEU A 939 26.57 -79.68 25.75
N LEU A 940 25.76 -79.63 24.69
CA LEU A 940 25.76 -80.61 23.59
C LEU A 940 27.03 -80.52 22.75
N GLU A 941 27.42 -79.31 22.35
CA GLU A 941 28.62 -79.08 21.53
C GLU A 941 29.90 -79.57 22.22
N ASN A 942 30.00 -79.39 23.54
CA ASN A 942 31.14 -79.80 24.35
C ASN A 942 31.21 -81.30 24.67
N ARG A 943 30.17 -82.10 24.34
CA ARG A 943 30.03 -83.49 24.83
C ARG A 943 29.66 -84.53 23.77
N LYS A 944 30.09 -84.34 22.51
CA LYS A 944 29.83 -85.24 21.36
C LYS A 944 30.14 -86.74 21.55
N GLU A 945 30.69 -87.18 22.69
CA GLU A 945 31.13 -88.58 22.94
C GLU A 945 30.34 -89.32 24.06
N ASN A 946 29.45 -88.69 24.84
CA ASN A 946 28.78 -89.32 26.01
C ASN A 946 27.28 -89.61 25.81
N MET A 947 26.91 -90.84 25.41
CA MET A 947 25.52 -91.27 25.14
C MET A 947 24.54 -91.08 26.31
N SER A 948 24.97 -91.29 27.56
CA SER A 948 24.11 -91.12 28.75
C SER A 948 23.72 -89.66 29.02
N SER A 949 24.50 -88.69 28.52
CA SER A 949 24.24 -87.25 28.65
C SER A 949 23.08 -86.79 27.76
N TYR A 950 22.83 -87.45 26.62
CA TYR A 950 21.75 -87.10 25.68
C TYR A 950 20.36 -87.33 26.28
N LYS A 951 20.19 -88.43 27.05
CA LYS A 951 18.95 -88.71 27.79
C LYS A 951 18.66 -87.62 28.82
N GLY A 952 19.69 -87.21 29.59
CA GLY A 952 19.57 -86.12 30.57
C GLY A 952 19.25 -84.76 29.93
N LEU A 953 19.87 -84.47 28.77
CA LEU A 953 19.63 -83.23 28.00
C LEU A 953 18.22 -83.20 27.41
N ARG A 954 17.71 -84.31 26.88
CA ARG A 954 16.32 -84.42 26.37
C ARG A 954 15.29 -84.16 27.47
N ILE A 955 15.50 -84.72 28.65
CA ILE A 955 14.63 -84.49 29.82
C ILE A 955 14.73 -83.04 30.27
N ALA A 956 15.94 -82.45 30.33
CA ALA A 956 16.12 -81.04 30.71
C ALA A 956 15.37 -80.08 29.77
N VAL A 957 15.41 -80.31 28.45
CA VAL A 957 14.65 -79.53 27.46
C VAL A 957 13.14 -79.66 27.71
N SER A 958 12.63 -80.87 27.93
CA SER A 958 11.21 -81.06 28.24
C SER A 958 10.77 -80.32 29.51
N VAL A 959 11.62 -80.30 30.55
CA VAL A 959 11.34 -79.58 31.80
C VAL A 959 11.35 -78.07 31.58
N LEU A 960 12.28 -77.54 30.79
CA LEU A 960 12.31 -76.10 30.46
C LEU A 960 11.08 -75.70 29.66
N ASP A 961 10.70 -76.49 28.65
CA ASP A 961 9.51 -76.25 27.83
C ASP A 961 8.24 -76.28 28.68
N ASP A 962 8.11 -77.30 29.54
CA ASP A 962 6.99 -77.42 30.48
C ASP A 962 6.90 -76.19 31.41
N VAL A 963 8.02 -75.74 31.97
CA VAL A 963 8.05 -74.59 32.90
C VAL A 963 7.66 -73.31 32.19
N PHE A 964 8.34 -72.93 31.11
CA PHE A 964 8.06 -71.66 30.44
C PHE A 964 6.67 -71.65 29.80
N ALA A 965 6.27 -72.72 29.09
CA ALA A 965 4.97 -72.77 28.43
C ALA A 965 3.82 -72.84 29.44
N SER A 966 3.91 -73.69 30.47
CA SER A 966 2.82 -73.83 31.45
C SER A 966 2.69 -72.60 32.34
N GLU A 967 3.81 -72.00 32.78
CA GLU A 967 3.76 -70.82 33.66
C GLU A 967 3.31 -69.56 32.92
N MET A 968 3.77 -69.33 31.68
CA MET A 968 3.23 -68.24 30.88
C MET A 968 1.74 -68.44 30.62
N GLN A 969 1.30 -69.66 30.24
CA GLN A 969 -0.11 -69.97 30.00
C GLN A 969 -0.98 -69.80 31.25
N ARG A 970 -0.46 -70.18 32.42
CA ARG A 970 -1.16 -70.07 33.71
C ARG A 970 -1.35 -68.61 34.13
N LEU A 971 -0.36 -67.75 33.91
CA LEU A 971 -0.38 -66.36 34.34
C LEU A 971 -1.13 -65.44 33.37
N LEU A 972 -0.94 -65.62 32.06
CA LEU A 972 -1.50 -64.73 31.04
C LEU A 972 -2.76 -65.27 30.34
N GLY A 973 -3.05 -66.58 30.44
CA GLY A 973 -4.25 -67.21 29.89
C GLY A 973 -4.51 -66.86 28.43
N ASN A 974 -5.62 -66.16 28.17
CA ASN A 974 -6.07 -65.77 26.83
C ASN A 974 -5.29 -64.59 26.22
N ALA A 975 -4.45 -63.89 27.00
CA ALA A 975 -3.66 -62.76 26.51
C ALA A 975 -2.43 -63.21 25.68
N LEU A 976 -2.11 -64.50 25.67
CA LEU A 976 -1.02 -65.07 24.88
C LEU A 976 -1.44 -65.39 23.45
N GLN A 977 -0.56 -65.11 22.49
CA GLN A 977 -0.74 -65.54 21.12
C GLN A 977 -0.14 -66.93 20.90
N ARG A 978 -0.66 -67.70 19.93
CA ARG A 978 -0.11 -69.02 19.56
C ARG A 978 1.39 -68.98 19.24
N ARG A 979 1.92 -67.84 18.78
CA ARG A 979 3.35 -67.64 18.51
C ARG A 979 4.19 -67.51 19.78
N ASP A 980 3.61 -67.04 20.88
CA ASP A 980 4.32 -66.75 22.13
C ASP A 980 4.68 -68.04 22.89
N LEU A 981 3.92 -69.11 22.66
CA LEU A 981 4.16 -70.45 23.21
C LEU A 981 5.06 -71.34 22.33
N LYS A 982 5.42 -70.90 21.11
CA LYS A 982 6.33 -71.68 20.26
C LYS A 982 7.73 -71.70 20.89
N PRO A 983 8.39 -72.88 20.93
CA PRO A 983 9.75 -72.99 21.46
C PRO A 983 10.71 -72.01 20.75
N PRO A 984 11.61 -71.34 21.48
CA PRO A 984 12.62 -70.46 20.89
C PRO A 984 13.60 -71.21 19.98
N THR A 985 14.33 -70.46 19.15
CA THR A 985 15.23 -71.00 18.12
C THR A 985 16.27 -71.96 18.70
N SER A 986 16.90 -71.59 19.82
CA SER A 986 17.95 -72.41 20.44
C SER A 986 17.40 -73.75 20.93
N ILE A 987 16.16 -73.77 21.42
CA ILE A 987 15.47 -75.00 21.84
C ILE A 987 15.09 -75.86 20.64
N MET A 988 14.65 -75.25 19.54
CA MET A 988 14.35 -75.98 18.30
C MET A 988 15.60 -76.64 17.71
N GLU A 989 16.74 -75.94 17.74
CA GLU A 989 18.03 -76.45 17.29
C GLU A 989 18.49 -77.62 18.16
N VAL A 990 18.44 -77.46 19.50
CA VAL A 990 18.69 -78.56 20.44
C VAL A 990 17.81 -79.78 20.14
N ARG A 991 16.52 -79.58 19.86
CA ARG A 991 15.60 -80.68 19.51
C ARG A 991 15.99 -81.38 18.22
N SER A 992 16.46 -80.64 17.20
CA SER A 992 16.89 -81.24 15.93
C SER A 992 18.09 -82.16 16.12
N ILE A 993 19.12 -81.70 16.84
CA ILE A 993 20.33 -82.49 17.17
C ILE A 993 19.97 -83.73 18.00
N LEU A 994 19.11 -83.56 19.01
CA LEU A 994 18.66 -84.67 19.86
C LEU A 994 17.72 -85.67 19.17
N CYS A 995 17.14 -85.31 18.02
CA CYS A 995 16.25 -86.18 17.22
C CYS A 995 17.00 -86.91 16.10
N GLU A 996 18.06 -86.33 15.53
CA GLU A 996 18.91 -87.02 14.53
C GLU A 996 19.55 -88.29 15.12
N ASP A 997 19.98 -88.25 16.38
CA ASP A 997 20.52 -89.41 17.10
C ASP A 997 19.46 -90.44 17.53
N ALA A 998 18.15 -90.14 17.41
CA ALA A 998 17.09 -91.11 17.65
C ALA A 998 16.87 -92.07 16.47
N VAL A 999 17.38 -91.74 15.28
CA VAL A 999 17.23 -92.53 14.04
C VAL A 999 18.36 -93.55 13.85
N ASN A 1000 19.44 -93.45 14.64
CA ASN A 1000 20.55 -94.42 14.64
C ASN A 1000 20.43 -95.49 15.75
N PHE A 1001 19.20 -95.87 16.11
CA PHE A 1001 18.89 -97.02 16.98
C PHE A 1001 18.12 -98.10 16.24
#